data_AF-A0A222P219-F1
#
_entry.id   AF-A0A222P219-F1
#
_cell.length_a   1.000
_cell.length_b   1.000
_cell.length_c   1.000
_cell.angle_alpha   90.00
_cell.angle_beta   90.00
_cell.angle_gamma   90.00
#
_symmetry.space_group_name_H-M   'P 1'
#
loop_
_entity.id
_entity.type
_entity.pdbx_description
1 polymer ?
#
loop_
_entity_poly.entity_id
_entity_poly.type
_entity_poly.pdbx_seq_one_letter_code
_entity_poly.pdbx_strand_id
1 'polypeptide(L)'
;MRKYFLPVALFALWISSENLAFSASNRDREIRDLIRFLISDRMLVTSKSSSLIPLSFYVGNTDDVARYFGDYICLPEDSCRVVDSLYNNPYEFLVSPYAIWGRGLFPQEDTVQEWFAAQAQIERTNIKYGTDIYHAATWQIALALAADNSYLQKETAQQLIQNNLDSVINSANRATGIFFLYGYQLLIFDPLKALTYRFIATDYYNKDPFFGGRFQEVIRWDFDLFNLAKGDPEGHSPNFFKYVITWSDWKPLTGENAWGQLIAPLQAEYILSDGDVSPRSKAVMNAINSLYAFSAMQTAIGAFYYAPGGTRDSQGLLPYGEISIEDNFSVLAGLQILKGILEKAKQTDEVVHARHMIDVMLNGGTTVNGYETRGLLSFLYNGAFDVQKGVFYTRGSVNKPFSKNDWSPDISEALSAMTVDVNLWGLSALGVENIDKWYGEGTALNIWRILRNQGGYFQNNQLWGLGFTLNNRTDFEPEDIMSGENTASAINALRSLIEYYAGLGEDTHELELDLQSLQNNFLHLRNDRYLDANFVDATPQEFYIRLPNEIGQAYLYASRRFPLPFLWNANTLSSTSATSWVLINTFNFNPFQYAGKFTSENYSIPVKVDILDHDNEPDGGALPKTVRVKYTRGDLGPIKKLVITYNLDGSQSKWIVAASTFQSEGTALLPKGAEGIMISFFDKGWANACQIIPATRICKESSCISTHTIVARWSSSGKGRCALVD
;
A
#
# COMPACT_ATOMS: atom_id res chain seq x y z
N MET A 1 -5.59 40.90 -54.99
CA MET A 1 -5.40 40.46 -53.59
C MET A 1 -4.91 39.01 -53.53
N ARG A 2 -3.69 38.72 -54.00
CA ARG A 2 -3.16 37.34 -54.04
C ARG A 2 -1.64 37.26 -53.84
N LYS A 3 -1.07 38.21 -53.06
CA LYS A 3 0.39 38.33 -52.84
C LYS A 3 0.82 38.39 -51.35
N TYR A 4 -0.07 38.21 -50.38
CA TYR A 4 0.26 38.33 -48.95
C TYR A 4 -0.07 37.10 -48.08
N PHE A 5 -0.49 35.96 -48.67
CA PHE A 5 -0.85 34.76 -47.88
C PHE A 5 0.31 33.77 -47.65
N LEU A 6 1.44 33.89 -48.36
CA LEU A 6 2.58 32.99 -48.18
C LEU A 6 3.50 33.29 -46.96
N PRO A 7 3.76 34.54 -46.55
CA PRO A 7 4.69 34.80 -45.45
C PRO A 7 4.10 34.50 -44.07
N VAL A 8 2.77 34.52 -43.91
CA VAL A 8 2.09 34.27 -42.62
C VAL A 8 2.07 32.76 -42.28
N ALA A 9 1.93 31.90 -43.29
CA ALA A 9 1.99 30.45 -43.10
C ALA A 9 3.41 29.97 -42.75
N LEU A 10 4.44 30.57 -43.35
CA LEU A 10 5.85 30.27 -43.04
C LEU A 10 6.28 30.76 -41.65
N PHE A 11 5.79 31.92 -41.19
CA PHE A 11 6.05 32.40 -39.82
C PHE A 11 5.31 31.58 -38.76
N ALA A 12 4.08 31.13 -39.02
CA ALA A 12 3.34 30.26 -38.09
C ALA A 12 3.95 28.85 -37.98
N LEU A 13 4.53 28.33 -39.08
CA LEU A 13 5.26 27.05 -39.08
C LEU A 13 6.63 27.14 -38.40
N TRP A 14 7.30 28.30 -38.43
CA TRP A 14 8.55 28.51 -37.70
C TRP A 14 8.33 28.64 -36.19
N ILE A 15 7.32 29.42 -35.76
CA ILE A 15 7.00 29.60 -34.34
C ILE A 15 6.48 28.30 -33.70
N SER A 16 5.79 27.43 -34.43
CA SER A 16 5.41 26.10 -33.92
C SER A 16 6.60 25.15 -33.82
N SER A 17 7.56 25.21 -34.76
CA SER A 17 8.76 24.37 -34.73
C SER A 17 9.74 24.73 -33.59
N GLU A 18 9.90 26.01 -33.27
CA GLU A 18 10.76 26.46 -32.16
C GLU A 18 10.15 26.12 -30.79
N ASN A 19 8.83 26.25 -30.63
CA ASN A 19 8.13 25.87 -29.40
C ASN A 19 8.14 24.35 -29.17
N LEU A 20 8.04 23.55 -30.25
CA LEU A 20 8.16 22.09 -30.19
C LEU A 20 9.58 21.66 -29.83
N ALA A 21 10.61 22.29 -30.41
CA ALA A 21 12.01 22.01 -30.09
C ALA A 21 12.36 22.40 -28.64
N PHE A 22 11.84 23.54 -28.16
CA PHE A 22 12.05 23.98 -26.78
C PHE A 22 11.34 23.09 -25.75
N SER A 23 10.09 22.68 -26.03
CA SER A 23 9.33 21.73 -25.20
C SER A 23 10.01 20.35 -25.13
N ALA A 24 10.48 19.82 -26.26
CA ALA A 24 11.25 18.58 -26.32
C ALA A 24 12.57 18.70 -25.51
N SER A 25 13.28 19.83 -25.64
CA SER A 25 14.53 20.04 -24.90
C SER A 25 14.35 20.10 -23.38
N ASN A 26 13.20 20.62 -22.91
CA ASN A 26 12.89 20.66 -21.48
C ASN A 26 12.50 19.28 -20.93
N ARG A 27 11.71 18.50 -21.69
CA ARG A 27 11.35 17.13 -21.32
C ARG A 27 12.58 16.22 -21.26
N ASP A 28 13.48 16.31 -22.24
CA ASP A 28 14.72 15.54 -22.26
C ASP A 28 15.63 15.87 -21.07
N ARG A 29 15.70 17.16 -20.70
CA ARG A 29 16.43 17.59 -19.50
C ARG A 29 15.82 16.99 -18.23
N GLU A 30 14.50 17.06 -18.10
CA GLU A 30 13.79 16.51 -16.94
C GLU A 30 14.04 15.01 -16.80
N ILE A 31 13.87 14.22 -17.87
CA ILE A 31 14.13 12.77 -17.84
C ILE A 31 15.56 12.48 -17.37
N ARG A 32 16.56 13.23 -17.85
CA ARG A 32 17.97 13.07 -17.43
C ARG A 32 18.18 13.41 -15.96
N ASP A 33 17.52 14.44 -15.44
CA ASP A 33 17.63 14.82 -14.04
C ASP A 33 16.95 13.80 -13.12
N LEU A 34 15.81 13.22 -13.52
CA LEU A 34 15.17 12.14 -12.78
C LEU A 34 16.03 10.87 -12.76
N ILE A 35 16.61 10.49 -13.90
CA ILE A 35 17.52 9.33 -13.96
C ILE A 35 18.77 9.57 -13.11
N ARG A 36 19.34 10.78 -13.15
CA ARG A 36 20.49 11.15 -12.32
C ARG A 36 20.20 10.95 -10.83
N PHE A 37 18.99 11.26 -10.38
CA PHE A 37 18.55 10.97 -9.02
C PHE A 37 18.51 9.47 -8.73
N LEU A 38 17.86 8.69 -9.59
CA LEU A 38 17.67 7.25 -9.39
C LEU A 38 18.98 6.43 -9.38
N ILE A 39 20.05 6.91 -10.00
CA ILE A 39 21.36 6.23 -10.04
C ILE A 39 22.44 6.93 -9.21
N SER A 40 22.07 7.97 -8.47
CA SER A 40 23.01 8.74 -7.64
C SER A 40 23.65 7.85 -6.57
N ASP A 41 24.93 8.07 -6.27
CA ASP A 41 25.63 7.43 -5.16
C ASP A 41 24.99 7.72 -3.80
N ARG A 42 24.23 8.81 -3.68
CA ARG A 42 23.45 9.14 -2.47
C ARG A 42 22.13 8.38 -2.35
N MET A 43 21.66 7.82 -3.45
CA MET A 43 20.46 6.98 -3.51
C MET A 43 20.78 5.50 -3.54
N LEU A 44 22.05 5.12 -3.74
CA LEU A 44 22.48 3.73 -3.76
C LEU A 44 23.19 3.36 -2.46
N VAL A 45 22.87 2.18 -1.96
CA VAL A 45 23.46 1.62 -0.75
C VAL A 45 23.93 0.19 -0.99
N THR A 46 24.88 -0.24 -0.19
CA THR A 46 25.46 -1.58 -0.29
C THR A 46 24.53 -2.59 0.39
N SER A 47 24.02 -3.54 -0.37
CA SER A 47 23.27 -4.69 0.15
C SER A 47 24.19 -5.66 0.92
N LYS A 48 23.59 -6.62 1.63
CA LYS A 48 24.32 -7.74 2.27
C LYS A 48 25.26 -8.50 1.33
N SER A 49 24.95 -8.52 0.04
CA SER A 49 25.77 -9.17 -1.00
C SER A 49 26.91 -8.28 -1.52
N SER A 50 27.15 -7.12 -0.91
CA SER A 50 28.08 -6.08 -1.40
C SER A 50 27.70 -5.45 -2.75
N SER A 51 26.44 -5.60 -3.18
CA SER A 51 25.92 -5.01 -4.42
C SER A 51 25.14 -3.74 -4.16
N LEU A 52 25.19 -2.76 -5.08
CA LEU A 52 24.45 -1.49 -4.95
C LEU A 52 22.96 -1.68 -5.25
N ILE A 53 22.10 -1.29 -4.30
CA ILE A 53 20.63 -1.29 -4.39
C ILE A 53 20.08 0.10 -4.03
N PRO A 54 18.87 0.49 -4.48
CA PRO A 54 18.34 1.83 -4.24
C PRO A 54 17.78 1.97 -2.82
N LEU A 55 17.91 3.13 -2.18
CA LEU A 55 17.09 3.51 -1.04
C LEU A 55 15.67 3.84 -1.48
N SER A 56 14.70 3.67 -0.59
CA SER A 56 13.32 4.12 -0.86
C SER A 56 13.21 5.65 -0.93
N PHE A 57 13.99 6.39 -0.12
CA PHE A 57 13.93 7.84 -0.04
C PHE A 57 15.31 8.48 0.09
N TYR A 58 15.40 9.72 -0.37
CA TYR A 58 16.48 10.62 0.03
C TYR A 58 16.12 11.34 1.33
N VAL A 59 16.98 11.19 2.33
CA VAL A 59 16.79 11.76 3.68
C VAL A 59 17.91 12.72 4.09
N GLY A 60 18.81 13.04 3.17
CA GLY A 60 19.92 13.95 3.43
C GLY A 60 20.93 13.46 4.47
N ASN A 61 21.60 14.42 5.10
CA ASN A 61 22.62 14.18 6.12
C ASN A 61 21.99 14.02 7.52
N THR A 62 22.82 13.82 8.55
CA THR A 62 22.36 13.66 9.94
C THR A 62 21.55 14.86 10.46
N ASP A 63 21.91 16.08 10.06
CA ASP A 63 21.15 17.29 10.46
C ASP A 63 19.79 17.34 9.76
N ASP A 64 19.70 16.92 8.50
CA ASP A 64 18.43 16.82 7.77
C ASP A 64 17.49 15.81 8.43
N VAL A 65 18.02 14.63 8.81
CA VAL A 65 17.29 13.61 9.56
C VAL A 65 16.81 14.18 10.91
N ALA A 66 17.66 14.91 11.62
CA ALA A 66 17.32 15.53 12.89
C ALA A 66 16.27 16.64 12.74
N ARG A 67 16.28 17.44 11.67
CA ARG A 67 15.23 18.43 11.41
C ARG A 67 13.91 17.76 11.05
N TYR A 68 13.94 16.76 10.17
CA TYR A 68 12.72 16.15 9.63
C TYR A 68 12.02 15.20 10.62
N PHE A 69 12.75 14.27 11.22
CA PHE A 69 12.18 13.30 12.17
C PHE A 69 12.28 13.77 13.62
N GLY A 70 13.36 14.49 13.94
CA GLY A 70 13.67 14.82 15.32
C GLY A 70 12.63 15.69 15.99
N ASP A 71 12.10 16.73 15.33
CA ASP A 71 11.12 17.62 15.95
C ASP A 71 9.72 16.98 16.10
N TYR A 72 9.46 15.86 15.40
CA TYR A 72 8.26 15.04 15.59
C TYR A 72 8.40 14.05 16.76
N ILE A 73 9.64 13.70 17.11
CA ILE A 73 9.99 12.71 18.14
C ILE A 73 10.42 13.40 19.44
N CYS A 74 10.98 14.60 19.36
CA CYS A 74 11.70 15.30 20.41
C CYS A 74 11.03 16.64 20.70
N LEU A 75 10.09 16.67 21.65
CA LEU A 75 9.50 17.94 22.08
C LEU A 75 10.48 18.73 22.98
N PRO A 76 10.43 20.08 22.97
CA PRO A 76 11.36 20.92 23.73
C PRO A 76 11.28 20.79 25.26
N GLU A 77 10.21 20.18 25.79
CA GLU A 77 9.77 20.33 27.18
C GLU A 77 10.03 19.07 28.04
N ASP A 78 11.24 18.49 27.91
CA ASP A 78 11.77 17.42 28.76
C ASP A 78 11.29 15.97 28.49
N SER A 79 10.50 15.73 27.44
CA SER A 79 9.99 14.38 27.09
C SER A 79 10.85 13.58 26.11
N CYS A 80 12.00 14.10 25.69
CA CYS A 80 12.86 13.52 24.66
C CYS A 80 13.58 12.25 25.15
N ARG A 81 12.84 11.14 25.28
CA ARG A 81 13.40 9.81 25.50
C ARG A 81 13.08 8.96 24.28
N VAL A 82 14.04 8.90 23.36
CA VAL A 82 14.09 7.85 22.34
C VAL A 82 14.56 6.60 23.09
N VAL A 83 13.66 5.66 23.36
CA VAL A 83 14.01 4.45 24.14
C VAL A 83 14.21 3.29 23.18
N ASP A 84 15.45 2.86 23.00
CA ASP A 84 15.70 1.59 22.34
C ASP A 84 15.35 0.44 23.28
N SER A 85 14.70 -0.59 22.74
CA SER A 85 14.28 -1.75 23.49
C SER A 85 14.54 -3.04 22.75
N LEU A 86 14.84 -4.09 23.51
CA LEU A 86 14.84 -5.44 22.99
C LEU A 86 13.39 -5.88 22.77
N TYR A 87 13.00 -5.97 21.51
CA TYR A 87 11.90 -6.84 21.14
C TYR A 87 12.44 -8.27 21.18
N ASN A 88 11.88 -9.09 22.08
CA ASN A 88 12.24 -10.50 22.17
C ASN A 88 12.22 -11.09 20.77
N ASN A 89 13.33 -11.76 20.44
CA ASN A 89 13.43 -12.60 19.26
C ASN A 89 12.13 -13.41 19.17
N PRO A 90 11.24 -13.18 18.18
CA PRO A 90 10.06 -14.02 18.06
C PRO A 90 10.46 -15.48 17.75
N TYR A 91 11.75 -15.73 17.44
CA TYR A 91 12.28 -16.87 16.73
C TYR A 91 13.54 -17.48 17.38
N GLU A 92 13.37 -18.36 18.38
CA GLU A 92 14.43 -18.93 19.25
C GLU A 92 15.68 -19.54 18.59
N PHE A 93 15.69 -19.81 17.27
CA PHE A 93 16.83 -20.40 16.54
C PHE A 93 17.56 -19.45 15.57
N LEU A 94 17.09 -18.22 15.38
CA LEU A 94 17.93 -17.18 14.80
C LEU A 94 19.01 -16.86 15.83
N VAL A 95 20.27 -17.20 15.53
CA VAL A 95 21.39 -17.04 16.47
C VAL A 95 21.53 -15.57 16.93
N SER A 96 20.98 -14.63 16.16
CA SER A 96 20.33 -13.39 16.63
C SER A 96 19.23 -13.03 15.61
N PRO A 97 18.11 -12.39 16.00
CA PRO A 97 18.18 -11.38 17.06
C PRO A 97 16.94 -11.04 17.88
N TYR A 98 17.23 -10.57 19.09
CA TYR A 98 16.44 -9.52 19.69
C TYR A 98 16.55 -8.28 18.82
N ALA A 99 15.44 -7.81 18.28
CA ALA A 99 15.49 -6.62 17.47
C ALA A 99 15.51 -5.40 18.42
N ILE A 100 16.59 -4.63 18.37
CA ILE A 100 16.72 -3.35 19.07
C ILE A 100 15.92 -2.34 18.28
N TRP A 101 14.71 -2.11 18.75
CA TRP A 101 13.81 -1.13 18.15
C TRP A 101 13.75 0.07 19.03
N GLY A 102 13.76 1.23 18.38
CA GLY A 102 13.26 2.40 19.04
C GLY A 102 11.79 2.22 19.40
N ARG A 103 11.47 2.18 20.69
CA ARG A 103 10.15 2.50 21.21
C ARG A 103 10.08 4.01 21.39
N GLY A 104 9.02 4.63 20.86
CA GLY A 104 8.59 5.92 21.42
C GLY A 104 8.30 5.76 22.91
N LEU A 105 8.01 6.86 23.61
CA LEU A 105 7.48 6.77 24.97
C LEU A 105 6.39 5.68 24.98
N PHE A 106 6.52 4.69 25.86
CA PHE A 106 5.39 3.81 26.15
C PHE A 106 4.21 4.73 26.42
N PRO A 107 3.04 4.53 25.78
CA PRO A 107 1.85 5.26 26.18
C PRO A 107 1.67 5.01 27.68
N GLN A 108 2.08 5.97 28.51
CA GLN A 108 1.79 5.92 29.93
C GLN A 108 0.32 6.32 30.13
N GLU A 109 -0.26 7.01 29.14
CA GLU A 109 -1.62 7.54 29.11
C GLU A 109 -2.43 7.16 27.84
N ASP A 110 -1.91 6.29 26.96
CA ASP A 110 -2.58 5.83 25.71
C ASP A 110 -3.04 6.97 24.78
N THR A 111 -2.23 8.04 24.64
CA THR A 111 -2.58 9.14 23.74
C THR A 111 -2.20 8.87 22.29
N VAL A 112 -3.02 9.34 21.34
CA VAL A 112 -2.77 9.21 19.89
C VAL A 112 -1.45 9.88 19.47
N GLN A 113 -1.04 10.95 20.15
CA GLN A 113 0.19 11.67 19.85
C GLN A 113 1.45 10.85 20.21
N GLU A 114 1.45 10.16 21.35
CA GLU A 114 2.54 9.26 21.75
C GLU A 114 2.70 8.11 20.76
N TRP A 115 1.57 7.60 20.24
CA TRP A 115 1.57 6.56 19.22
C TRP A 115 2.20 7.04 17.91
N PHE A 116 1.86 8.23 17.44
CA PHE A 116 2.48 8.80 16.23
C PHE A 116 3.99 9.04 16.39
N ALA A 117 4.44 9.47 17.57
CA ALA A 117 5.87 9.63 17.86
C ALA A 117 6.61 8.28 17.84
N ALA A 118 6.00 7.21 18.38
CA ALA A 118 6.56 5.87 18.33
C ALA A 118 6.67 5.32 16.88
N GLN A 119 5.64 5.53 16.05
CA GLN A 119 5.70 5.14 14.63
C GLN A 119 6.79 5.90 13.88
N ALA A 120 6.92 7.22 14.09
CA ALA A 120 7.97 8.03 13.47
C ALA A 120 9.40 7.56 13.84
N GLN A 121 9.58 7.00 15.04
CA GLN A 121 10.84 6.44 15.50
C GLN A 121 11.20 5.11 14.83
N ILE A 122 10.23 4.22 14.58
CA ILE A 122 10.47 3.01 13.79
C ILE A 122 10.71 3.38 12.32
N GLU A 123 9.88 4.29 11.82
CA GLU A 123 9.92 4.78 10.44
C GLU A 123 11.28 5.39 10.08
N ARG A 124 11.91 6.22 10.94
CA ARG A 124 13.21 6.84 10.61
C ARG A 124 14.28 5.83 10.23
N THR A 125 14.25 4.65 10.82
CA THR A 125 15.19 3.56 10.56
C THR A 125 14.94 2.95 9.20
N ASN A 126 13.69 2.55 8.94
CA ASN A 126 13.29 1.95 7.67
C ASN A 126 13.52 2.93 6.52
N ILE A 127 13.22 4.22 6.72
CA ILE A 127 13.38 5.26 5.69
C ILE A 127 14.85 5.61 5.46
N LYS A 128 15.71 5.58 6.49
CA LYS A 128 17.15 5.90 6.35
C LYS A 128 17.94 4.79 5.66
N TYR A 129 17.65 3.53 5.98
CA TYR A 129 18.50 2.39 5.59
C TYR A 129 17.80 1.37 4.69
N GLY A 130 16.48 1.47 4.55
CA GLY A 130 15.67 0.45 3.90
C GLY A 130 15.42 0.69 2.43
N THR A 131 15.36 -0.43 1.73
CA THR A 131 14.85 -0.53 0.37
C THR A 131 13.55 -1.32 0.43
N ASP A 132 12.42 -0.66 0.21
CA ASP A 132 11.14 -1.33 0.01
C ASP A 132 11.18 -2.06 -1.33
N ILE A 133 10.84 -3.36 -1.37
CA ILE A 133 10.94 -4.16 -2.59
C ILE A 133 9.98 -3.69 -3.68
N TYR A 134 8.85 -3.06 -3.34
CA TYR A 134 7.97 -2.41 -4.31
C TYR A 134 8.59 -1.11 -4.86
N HIS A 135 9.26 -0.31 -4.02
CA HIS A 135 9.98 0.87 -4.50
C HIS A 135 11.14 0.48 -5.43
N ALA A 136 11.88 -0.57 -5.09
CA ALA A 136 12.93 -1.11 -5.94
C ALA A 136 12.38 -1.78 -7.22
N ALA A 137 11.17 -2.33 -7.18
CA ALA A 137 10.48 -2.88 -8.34
C ALA A 137 10.15 -1.79 -9.36
N THR A 138 9.52 -0.70 -8.93
CA THR A 138 9.24 0.44 -9.83
C THR A 138 10.54 1.05 -10.40
N TRP A 139 11.59 1.15 -9.58
CA TRP A 139 12.92 1.57 -10.01
C TRP A 139 13.52 0.70 -11.11
N GLN A 140 13.45 -0.64 -10.99
CA GLN A 140 13.96 -1.55 -12.02
C GLN A 140 13.30 -1.31 -13.38
N ILE A 141 11.97 -1.14 -13.39
CA ILE A 141 11.22 -0.87 -14.62
C ILE A 141 11.64 0.48 -15.22
N ALA A 142 11.74 1.53 -14.40
CA ALA A 142 12.17 2.84 -14.84
C ALA A 142 13.59 2.84 -15.43
N LEU A 143 14.54 2.13 -14.83
CA LEU A 143 15.90 1.99 -15.36
C LEU A 143 15.93 1.22 -16.69
N ALA A 144 15.14 0.15 -16.82
CA ALA A 144 15.03 -0.61 -18.05
C ALA A 144 14.47 0.26 -19.20
N LEU A 145 13.40 1.00 -18.94
CA LEU A 145 12.80 1.93 -19.90
C LEU A 145 13.77 3.07 -20.27
N ALA A 146 14.49 3.62 -19.28
CA ALA A 146 15.50 4.64 -19.53
C ALA A 146 16.63 4.13 -20.42
N ALA A 147 17.06 2.87 -20.25
CA ALA A 147 18.07 2.26 -21.10
C ALA A 147 17.56 2.01 -22.52
N ASP A 148 16.35 1.46 -22.66
CA ASP A 148 15.68 1.25 -23.94
C ASP A 148 15.53 2.56 -24.74
N ASN A 149 15.26 3.66 -24.03
CA ASN A 149 15.13 5.00 -24.61
C ASN A 149 16.44 5.81 -24.66
N SER A 150 17.60 5.17 -24.48
CA SER A 150 18.93 5.81 -24.60
C SER A 150 19.21 6.97 -23.62
N TYR A 151 18.50 7.01 -22.49
CA TYR A 151 18.78 7.95 -21.40
C TYR A 151 19.74 7.40 -20.33
N LEU A 152 19.91 6.08 -20.30
CA LEU A 152 20.85 5.37 -19.43
C LEU A 152 21.64 4.33 -20.25
N GLN A 153 22.90 4.09 -19.91
CA GLN A 153 23.68 3.02 -20.54
C GLN A 153 23.08 1.66 -20.19
N LYS A 154 22.89 0.79 -21.20
CA LYS A 154 22.25 -0.53 -21.04
C LYS A 154 22.98 -1.39 -20.01
N GLU A 155 24.31 -1.35 -20.01
CA GLU A 155 25.16 -2.11 -19.07
C GLU A 155 24.96 -1.62 -17.62
N THR A 156 24.86 -0.31 -17.41
CA THR A 156 24.60 0.27 -16.08
C THR A 156 23.22 -0.13 -15.58
N ALA A 157 22.19 -0.05 -16.43
CA ALA A 157 20.84 -0.48 -16.07
C ALA A 157 20.81 -1.98 -15.73
N GLN A 158 21.37 -2.82 -16.59
CA GLN A 158 21.48 -4.27 -16.37
C GLN A 158 22.17 -4.60 -15.05
N GLN A 159 23.30 -3.96 -14.74
CA GLN A 159 24.03 -4.20 -13.51
C GLN A 159 23.21 -3.82 -12.26
N LEU A 160 22.58 -2.64 -12.27
CA LEU A 160 21.78 -2.16 -11.15
C LEU A 160 20.51 -2.99 -10.92
N ILE A 161 19.82 -3.38 -12.00
CA ILE A 161 18.66 -4.28 -11.95
C ILE A 161 19.08 -5.65 -11.41
N GLN A 162 20.20 -6.19 -11.91
CA GLN A 162 20.73 -7.46 -11.46
C GLN A 162 21.10 -7.44 -9.97
N ASN A 163 21.73 -6.36 -9.50
CA ASN A 163 22.07 -6.18 -8.08
C ASN A 163 20.82 -6.23 -7.19
N ASN A 164 19.73 -5.59 -7.61
CA ASN A 164 18.49 -5.62 -6.83
C ASN A 164 17.86 -7.02 -6.83
N LEU A 165 17.80 -7.68 -7.99
CA LEU A 165 17.32 -9.06 -8.06
C LEU A 165 18.16 -9.99 -7.16
N ASP A 166 19.48 -9.80 -7.11
CA ASP A 166 20.38 -10.56 -6.23
C ASP A 166 20.04 -10.38 -4.76
N SER A 167 19.67 -9.16 -4.36
CA SER A 167 19.23 -8.86 -3.00
C SER A 167 17.86 -9.48 -2.68
N VAL A 168 16.92 -9.45 -3.63
CA VAL A 168 15.60 -10.08 -3.50
C VAL A 168 15.71 -11.60 -3.37
N ILE A 169 16.62 -12.25 -4.11
CA ILE A 169 16.83 -13.70 -4.05
C ILE A 169 17.80 -14.17 -2.95
N ASN A 170 18.43 -13.23 -2.23
CA ASN A 170 19.32 -13.58 -1.14
C ASN A 170 18.52 -14.32 -0.06
N SER A 171 18.99 -15.50 0.36
CA SER A 171 18.31 -16.33 1.35
C SER A 171 18.11 -15.64 2.70
N ALA A 172 18.99 -14.71 3.07
CA ALA A 172 18.88 -13.93 4.31
C ALA A 172 17.74 -12.90 4.29
N ASN A 173 17.14 -12.65 3.12
CA ASN A 173 16.01 -11.75 2.94
C ASN A 173 14.70 -12.53 2.69
N ARG A 174 14.69 -13.85 2.85
CA ARG A 174 13.54 -14.73 2.55
C ARG A 174 12.87 -15.22 3.83
N ALA A 175 11.54 -15.15 3.85
CA ALA A 175 10.69 -15.56 4.96
C ALA A 175 10.51 -17.08 4.99
N THR A 176 11.51 -17.78 5.54
CA THR A 176 11.53 -19.24 5.68
C THR A 176 11.35 -19.70 7.12
N GLY A 177 11.03 -20.98 7.31
CA GLY A 177 11.05 -21.64 8.61
C GLY A 177 9.67 -21.72 9.29
N ILE A 178 9.67 -22.17 10.55
CA ILE A 178 8.45 -22.55 11.30
C ILE A 178 7.50 -21.39 11.64
N PHE A 179 7.91 -20.16 11.33
CA PHE A 179 7.20 -18.95 11.75
C PHE A 179 6.32 -18.34 10.69
N PHE A 180 6.62 -18.64 9.44
CA PHE A 180 5.85 -18.16 8.30
C PHE A 180 5.01 -19.32 7.81
N LEU A 181 3.75 -19.31 8.22
CA LEU A 181 2.79 -20.32 7.86
C LEU A 181 2.04 -19.86 6.61
N TYR A 182 2.57 -20.24 5.45
CA TYR A 182 2.01 -19.90 4.15
C TYR A 182 0.63 -20.52 3.99
N GLY A 183 -0.36 -19.70 3.63
CA GLY A 183 -1.77 -20.11 3.61
C GLY A 183 -2.33 -20.55 4.95
N TYR A 184 -1.65 -20.20 6.06
CA TYR A 184 -1.91 -20.73 7.40
C TYR A 184 -1.86 -22.27 7.48
N GLN A 185 -1.11 -22.93 6.59
CA GLN A 185 -0.94 -24.39 6.59
C GLN A 185 0.49 -24.87 6.35
N LEU A 186 1.23 -24.21 5.46
CA LEU A 186 2.49 -24.74 4.94
C LEU A 186 3.71 -23.99 5.48
N LEU A 187 4.73 -24.75 5.87
CA LEU A 187 6.04 -24.22 6.19
C LEU A 187 6.97 -24.35 4.97
N ILE A 188 7.63 -23.26 4.61
CA ILE A 188 8.60 -23.24 3.51
C ILE A 188 10.00 -23.08 4.09
N PHE A 189 10.86 -24.09 3.90
CA PHE A 189 12.27 -24.06 4.34
C PHE A 189 13.26 -23.75 3.22
N ASP A 190 12.83 -23.91 1.96
CA ASP A 190 13.65 -23.56 0.79
C ASP A 190 13.51 -22.05 0.51
N PRO A 191 14.57 -21.24 0.69
CA PRO A 191 14.51 -19.80 0.50
C PRO A 191 14.18 -19.40 -0.94
N LEU A 192 14.50 -20.23 -1.94
CA LEU A 192 14.16 -19.94 -3.34
C LEU A 192 12.65 -19.98 -3.59
N LYS A 193 11.90 -20.67 -2.73
CA LYS A 193 10.45 -20.84 -2.84
C LYS A 193 9.64 -19.94 -1.90
N ALA A 194 10.30 -19.17 -1.05
CA ALA A 194 9.67 -18.32 -0.04
C ALA A 194 9.48 -16.87 -0.54
N LEU A 195 8.59 -16.12 0.10
CA LEU A 195 8.49 -14.67 -0.13
C LEU A 195 9.69 -13.94 0.48
N THR A 196 10.04 -12.80 -0.09
CA THR A 196 11.05 -11.86 0.40
C THR A 196 10.43 -10.93 1.43
N TYR A 197 11.19 -10.50 2.44
CA TYR A 197 10.74 -9.43 3.33
C TYR A 197 10.52 -8.13 2.56
N ARG A 198 9.46 -7.41 2.95
CA ARG A 198 9.02 -6.13 2.37
C ARG A 198 10.19 -5.16 2.20
N PHE A 199 10.94 -4.94 3.28
CA PHE A 199 12.15 -4.16 3.19
C PHE A 199 13.35 -5.09 3.17
N ILE A 200 14.32 -4.76 2.33
CA ILE A 200 15.67 -5.33 2.36
C ILE A 200 16.61 -4.28 2.98
N ALA A 201 17.35 -4.70 4.01
CA ALA A 201 18.29 -3.85 4.72
C ALA A 201 19.69 -3.97 4.10
N THR A 202 20.46 -2.88 4.21
CA THR A 202 21.90 -2.87 3.93
C THR A 202 22.65 -3.76 4.89
N ASP A 203 22.38 -3.59 6.18
CA ASP A 203 22.95 -4.35 7.29
C ASP A 203 21.87 -4.75 8.29
N TYR A 204 22.11 -5.84 9.02
CA TYR A 204 21.32 -6.20 10.18
C TYR A 204 21.51 -5.20 11.33
N TYR A 205 22.76 -4.79 11.58
CA TYR A 205 23.13 -3.79 12.58
C TYR A 205 23.33 -2.42 11.94
N ASN A 206 22.43 -1.47 12.22
CA ASN A 206 22.50 -0.10 11.70
C ASN A 206 22.79 0.89 12.82
N LYS A 207 23.51 1.98 12.52
CA LYS A 207 23.57 3.09 13.47
C LYS A 207 22.22 3.75 13.57
N ASP A 208 21.82 4.20 14.76
CA ASP A 208 20.61 5.02 14.86
C ASP A 208 20.73 6.24 13.92
N PRO A 209 19.69 6.62 13.16
CA PRO A 209 19.75 7.77 12.26
C PRO A 209 20.12 9.11 12.92
N PHE A 210 19.97 9.23 14.24
CA PHE A 210 20.42 10.38 15.03
C PHE A 210 21.87 10.27 15.55
N PHE A 211 22.57 9.17 15.28
CA PHE A 211 23.98 9.03 15.63
C PHE A 211 24.83 10.15 14.99
N GLY A 212 25.66 10.80 15.81
CA GLY A 212 26.46 11.97 15.44
C GLY A 212 25.66 13.28 15.36
N GLY A 213 24.35 13.28 15.62
CA GLY A 213 23.48 14.46 15.55
C GLY A 213 23.11 15.04 16.91
N ARG A 214 22.33 16.14 16.90
CA ARG A 214 21.89 16.86 18.11
C ARG A 214 21.06 16.01 19.08
N PHE A 215 20.47 14.91 18.61
CA PHE A 215 19.64 14.00 19.43
C PHE A 215 20.36 12.72 19.88
N GLN A 216 21.66 12.55 19.60
CA GLN A 216 22.37 11.36 20.06
C GLN A 216 22.34 11.21 21.59
N GLU A 217 22.57 12.31 22.32
CA GLU A 217 22.70 12.31 23.78
C GLU A 217 21.37 12.14 24.53
N VAL A 218 20.26 12.07 23.80
CA VAL A 218 18.91 11.84 24.34
C VAL A 218 18.37 10.43 24.02
N ILE A 219 19.12 9.63 23.25
CA ILE A 219 18.85 8.20 23.08
C ILE A 219 19.12 7.49 24.41
N ARG A 220 18.16 6.68 24.83
CA ARG A 220 18.19 5.85 26.04
C ARG A 220 17.86 4.42 25.66
N TRP A 221 18.16 3.47 26.53
CA TRP A 221 17.82 2.07 26.35
C TRP A 221 17.25 1.50 27.65
N ASP A 222 16.26 0.62 27.55
CA ASP A 222 15.66 -0.08 28.70
C ASP A 222 16.17 -1.53 28.86
N PHE A 223 17.25 -1.88 28.16
CA PHE A 223 17.90 -3.18 28.20
C PHE A 223 19.33 -3.12 28.73
N ASP A 224 19.84 -4.25 29.22
CA ASP A 224 21.23 -4.36 29.67
C ASP A 224 22.16 -4.70 28.49
N LEU A 225 23.08 -3.79 28.18
CA LEU A 225 24.05 -3.93 27.08
C LEU A 225 25.01 -5.11 27.26
N PHE A 226 25.32 -5.51 28.50
CA PHE A 226 26.18 -6.68 28.77
C PHE A 226 25.44 -7.99 28.51
N ASN A 227 24.17 -8.06 28.88
CA ASN A 227 23.33 -9.21 28.55
C ASN A 227 23.15 -9.34 27.03
N LEU A 228 22.95 -8.22 26.34
CA LEU A 228 22.85 -8.20 24.88
C LEU A 228 24.16 -8.68 24.22
N ALA A 229 25.30 -8.12 24.61
CA ALA A 229 26.61 -8.54 24.11
C ALA A 229 26.92 -10.02 24.36
N LYS A 230 26.45 -10.57 25.49
CA LYS A 230 26.59 -12.01 25.78
C LYS A 230 25.76 -12.90 24.87
N GLY A 231 24.61 -12.40 24.39
CA GLY A 231 23.69 -13.11 23.50
C GLY A 231 23.89 -12.84 22.01
N ASP A 232 24.81 -11.95 21.66
CA ASP A 232 25.12 -11.62 20.27
C ASP A 232 26.00 -12.71 19.62
N PRO A 233 25.57 -13.34 18.52
CA PRO A 233 26.33 -14.37 17.84
C PRO A 233 27.61 -13.86 17.19
N GLU A 234 27.69 -12.57 16.92
CA GLU A 234 28.88 -11.94 16.34
C GLU A 234 29.89 -11.50 17.42
N GLY A 235 29.54 -11.65 18.70
CA GLY A 235 30.44 -11.44 19.83
C GLY A 235 30.84 -9.98 20.04
N HIS A 236 30.00 -9.02 19.66
CA HIS A 236 30.28 -7.60 19.84
C HIS A 236 30.33 -7.21 21.33
N SER A 237 31.17 -6.21 21.64
CA SER A 237 31.24 -5.65 23.00
C SER A 237 29.97 -4.87 23.37
N PRO A 238 29.65 -4.71 24.67
CA PRO A 238 28.49 -3.89 25.11
C PRO A 238 28.47 -2.47 24.54
N ASN A 239 29.65 -1.87 24.29
CA ASN A 239 29.76 -0.52 23.73
C ASN A 239 29.32 -0.43 22.27
N PHE A 240 29.37 -1.53 21.51
CA PHE A 240 28.89 -1.56 20.12
C PHE A 240 27.42 -1.13 20.04
N PHE A 241 26.60 -1.60 20.99
CA PHE A 241 25.15 -1.44 21.02
C PHE A 241 24.64 -0.06 21.46
N LYS A 242 25.52 0.86 21.92
CA LYS A 242 25.09 2.15 22.51
C LYS A 242 24.34 3.08 21.55
N TYR A 243 24.43 2.85 20.24
CA TYR A 243 23.75 3.61 19.19
C TYR A 243 23.48 2.73 17.97
N VAL A 244 23.30 1.43 18.20
CA VAL A 244 22.99 0.47 17.15
C VAL A 244 21.54 0.06 17.33
N ILE A 245 20.80 0.24 16.27
CA ILE A 245 19.47 -0.28 16.10
C ILE A 245 19.54 -1.43 15.09
N THR A 246 18.57 -2.32 15.14
CA THR A 246 18.56 -3.47 14.24
C THR A 246 17.34 -3.46 13.36
N TRP A 247 17.43 -4.20 12.26
CA TRP A 247 16.34 -4.30 11.31
C TRP A 247 15.01 -4.73 11.92
N SER A 248 13.96 -3.97 11.61
CA SER A 248 12.63 -4.11 12.26
C SER A 248 11.52 -4.61 11.36
N ASP A 249 11.69 -4.60 10.04
CA ASP A 249 10.61 -4.96 9.12
C ASP A 249 10.81 -6.35 8.50
N TRP A 250 10.13 -7.33 9.08
CA TRP A 250 10.18 -8.74 8.70
C TRP A 250 8.87 -9.21 8.04
N LYS A 251 8.13 -8.32 7.38
CA LYS A 251 6.83 -8.68 6.77
C LYS A 251 7.00 -9.16 5.33
N PRO A 252 6.74 -10.44 5.01
CA PRO A 252 6.66 -10.89 3.62
C PRO A 252 5.26 -10.62 3.05
N LEU A 253 5.01 -9.39 2.61
CA LEU A 253 3.70 -8.98 2.07
C LEU A 253 3.49 -9.52 0.66
N THR A 254 2.33 -10.12 0.39
CA THR A 254 2.05 -10.80 -0.87
C THR A 254 2.06 -9.86 -2.06
N GLY A 255 1.41 -8.69 -1.95
CA GLY A 255 1.36 -7.70 -3.03
C GLY A 255 2.73 -7.15 -3.42
N GLU A 256 3.54 -6.75 -2.45
CA GLU A 256 4.89 -6.25 -2.70
C GLU A 256 5.82 -7.33 -3.23
N ASN A 257 5.63 -8.59 -2.82
CA ASN A 257 6.36 -9.71 -3.40
C ASN A 257 5.94 -9.99 -4.84
N ALA A 258 4.67 -9.77 -5.20
CA ALA A 258 4.26 -9.85 -6.60
C ALA A 258 5.02 -8.80 -7.42
N TRP A 259 5.20 -7.59 -6.90
CA TRP A 259 6.06 -6.57 -7.51
C TRP A 259 7.54 -6.96 -7.61
N GLY A 260 8.14 -7.36 -6.49
CA GLY A 260 9.58 -7.62 -6.37
C GLY A 260 10.03 -8.94 -6.99
N GLN A 261 9.16 -9.95 -7.09
CA GLN A 261 9.51 -11.30 -7.56
C GLN A 261 8.89 -11.67 -8.91
N LEU A 262 7.76 -11.06 -9.28
CA LEU A 262 7.08 -11.31 -10.56
C LEU A 262 7.15 -10.09 -11.47
N ILE A 263 6.47 -8.99 -11.16
CA ILE A 263 6.23 -7.87 -12.09
C ILE A 263 7.54 -7.24 -12.57
N ALA A 264 8.31 -6.60 -11.69
CA ALA A 264 9.41 -5.76 -12.12
C ALA A 264 10.60 -6.53 -12.73
N PRO A 265 11.09 -7.64 -12.14
CA PRO A 265 12.15 -8.41 -12.76
C PRO A 265 11.78 -8.92 -14.15
N LEU A 266 10.52 -9.36 -14.35
CA LEU A 266 10.06 -9.87 -15.63
C LEU A 266 9.87 -8.75 -16.66
N GLN A 267 9.32 -7.61 -16.27
CA GLN A 267 9.19 -6.45 -17.16
C GLN A 267 10.56 -5.90 -17.57
N ALA A 268 11.49 -5.76 -16.61
CA ALA A 268 12.85 -5.31 -16.90
C ALA A 268 13.58 -6.26 -17.85
N GLU A 269 13.48 -7.57 -17.62
CA GLU A 269 14.04 -8.58 -18.52
C GLU A 269 13.40 -8.51 -19.92
N TYR A 270 12.07 -8.35 -20.00
CA TYR A 270 11.35 -8.19 -21.26
C TYR A 270 11.83 -6.97 -22.05
N ILE A 271 11.93 -5.80 -21.39
CA ILE A 271 12.38 -4.55 -22.00
C ILE A 271 13.83 -4.69 -22.49
N LEU A 272 14.75 -5.17 -21.64
CA LEU A 272 16.17 -5.23 -21.97
C LEU A 272 16.54 -6.31 -22.99
N SER A 273 15.66 -7.29 -23.21
CA SER A 273 15.82 -8.35 -24.21
C SER A 273 15.03 -8.10 -25.49
N ASP A 274 14.42 -6.93 -25.66
CA ASP A 274 13.54 -6.62 -26.79
C ASP A 274 12.42 -7.66 -26.98
N GLY A 275 11.96 -8.23 -25.86
CA GLY A 275 10.95 -9.28 -25.78
C GLY A 275 11.43 -10.71 -25.96
N ASP A 276 12.71 -10.95 -26.28
CA ASP A 276 13.31 -12.29 -26.39
C ASP A 276 13.80 -12.81 -25.02
N VAL A 277 12.84 -13.04 -24.12
CA VAL A 277 13.12 -13.43 -22.74
C VAL A 277 13.52 -14.91 -22.66
N SER A 278 14.74 -15.16 -22.19
CA SER A 278 15.22 -16.52 -21.93
C SER A 278 14.46 -17.17 -20.76
N PRO A 279 13.93 -18.41 -20.90
CA PRO A 279 13.32 -19.13 -19.78
C PRO A 279 14.30 -19.49 -18.66
N ARG A 280 15.60 -19.33 -18.91
CA ARG A 280 16.66 -19.57 -17.92
C ARG A 280 17.23 -18.27 -17.35
N SER A 281 16.67 -17.11 -17.70
CA SER A 281 17.07 -15.86 -17.07
C SER A 281 16.81 -15.93 -15.58
N LYS A 282 17.60 -15.18 -14.81
CA LYS A 282 17.48 -15.18 -13.35
C LYS A 282 16.10 -14.67 -12.90
N ALA A 283 15.55 -13.69 -13.61
CA ALA A 283 14.21 -13.15 -13.38
C ALA A 283 13.13 -14.22 -13.56
N VAL A 284 13.16 -14.96 -14.67
CA VAL A 284 12.18 -16.03 -14.94
C VAL A 284 12.31 -17.18 -13.95
N MET A 285 13.53 -17.62 -13.64
CA MET A 285 13.74 -18.69 -12.66
C MET A 285 13.29 -18.29 -11.26
N ASN A 286 13.55 -17.04 -10.84
CA ASN A 286 13.01 -16.52 -9.58
C ASN A 286 11.48 -16.55 -9.57
N ALA A 287 10.85 -16.05 -10.64
CA ALA A 287 9.40 -15.99 -10.73
C ALA A 287 8.76 -17.39 -10.69
N ILE A 288 9.31 -18.36 -11.45
CA ILE A 288 8.88 -19.77 -11.42
C ILE A 288 8.99 -20.37 -10.02
N ASN A 289 10.13 -20.17 -9.34
CA ASN A 289 10.33 -20.72 -8.00
C ASN A 289 9.37 -20.12 -6.97
N SER A 290 9.11 -18.81 -7.08
CA SER A 290 8.18 -18.09 -6.19
C SER A 290 6.72 -18.52 -6.34
N LEU A 291 6.31 -19.13 -7.46
CA LEU A 291 4.94 -19.63 -7.65
C LEU A 291 4.51 -20.61 -6.55
N TYR A 292 5.46 -21.30 -5.93
CA TYR A 292 5.17 -22.21 -4.81
C TYR A 292 4.64 -21.46 -3.59
N ALA A 293 5.29 -20.37 -3.17
CA ALA A 293 4.78 -19.53 -2.08
C ALA A 293 3.45 -18.88 -2.45
N PHE A 294 3.31 -18.32 -3.65
CA PHE A 294 2.03 -17.72 -4.06
C PHE A 294 0.90 -18.76 -4.03
N SER A 295 1.09 -19.94 -4.62
CA SER A 295 0.08 -21.01 -4.57
C SER A 295 -0.22 -21.46 -3.14
N ALA A 296 0.78 -21.47 -2.26
CA ALA A 296 0.56 -21.79 -0.85
C ALA A 296 -0.25 -20.71 -0.12
N MET A 297 -0.19 -19.44 -0.54
CA MET A 297 -0.96 -18.33 0.00
C MET A 297 -2.41 -18.27 -0.51
N GLN A 298 -2.74 -19.06 -1.53
CA GLN A 298 -4.06 -19.02 -2.18
C GLN A 298 -5.11 -19.81 -1.39
N THR A 299 -6.24 -19.16 -1.11
CA THR A 299 -7.44 -19.73 -0.48
C THR A 299 -8.31 -20.51 -1.46
N ALA A 300 -9.25 -21.32 -0.94
CA ALA A 300 -10.20 -22.06 -1.74
C ALA A 300 -11.25 -21.16 -2.43
N ILE A 301 -11.53 -19.96 -1.92
CA ILE A 301 -12.36 -18.96 -2.64
C ILE A 301 -11.62 -18.32 -3.83
N GLY A 302 -10.29 -18.45 -3.90
CA GLY A 302 -9.46 -17.91 -4.98
C GLY A 302 -8.54 -16.75 -4.59
N ALA A 303 -8.82 -16.08 -3.48
CA ALA A 303 -8.03 -14.96 -2.96
C ALA A 303 -6.67 -15.40 -2.40
N PHE A 304 -5.71 -14.48 -2.37
CA PHE A 304 -4.41 -14.66 -1.72
C PHE A 304 -4.36 -13.87 -0.42
N TYR A 305 -3.82 -14.50 0.63
CA TYR A 305 -3.60 -13.85 1.92
C TYR A 305 -2.62 -12.68 1.84
N TYR A 306 -2.86 -11.65 2.64
CA TYR A 306 -2.02 -10.45 2.74
C TYR A 306 -0.57 -10.78 3.15
N ALA A 307 -0.41 -11.68 4.12
CA ALA A 307 0.89 -12.19 4.56
C ALA A 307 0.76 -13.62 5.12
N PRO A 308 1.83 -14.42 5.10
CA PRO A 308 1.90 -15.70 5.81
C PRO A 308 1.52 -15.54 7.28
N GLY A 309 0.88 -16.57 7.85
CA GLY A 309 0.59 -16.61 9.27
C GLY A 309 1.85 -16.52 10.13
N GLY A 310 1.75 -15.87 11.29
CA GLY A 310 2.89 -15.60 12.18
C GLY A 310 3.68 -14.34 11.85
N THR A 311 3.33 -13.63 10.77
CA THR A 311 3.86 -12.31 10.45
C THR A 311 3.45 -11.28 11.51
N ARG A 312 4.41 -10.43 11.91
CA ARG A 312 4.23 -9.35 12.88
C ARG A 312 4.60 -8.01 12.26
N ASP A 313 3.94 -6.95 12.71
CA ASP A 313 4.25 -5.56 12.38
C ASP A 313 4.66 -4.75 13.63
N SER A 314 4.76 -3.42 13.48
CA SER A 314 5.07 -2.51 14.59
C SER A 314 3.95 -2.42 15.65
N GLN A 315 2.77 -2.97 15.36
CA GLN A 315 1.56 -2.92 16.18
C GLN A 315 1.19 -4.28 16.80
N GLY A 316 1.76 -5.39 16.32
CA GLY A 316 1.55 -6.72 16.85
C GLY A 316 1.53 -7.81 15.78
N LEU A 317 0.73 -8.86 16.02
CA LEU A 317 0.46 -9.87 15.01
C LEU A 317 -0.54 -9.30 13.99
N LEU A 318 -0.29 -9.54 12.71
CA LEU A 318 -1.27 -9.19 11.68
C LEU A 318 -2.56 -9.99 11.89
N PRO A 319 -3.74 -9.40 11.58
CA PRO A 319 -5.01 -10.10 11.64
C PRO A 319 -4.97 -11.42 10.87
N TYR A 320 -5.48 -12.48 11.51
CA TYR A 320 -5.58 -13.78 10.88
C TYR A 320 -6.57 -13.73 9.71
N GLY A 321 -6.21 -14.33 8.59
CA GLY A 321 -7.07 -14.47 7.43
C GLY A 321 -7.21 -13.22 6.57
N GLU A 322 -6.43 -12.15 6.81
CA GLU A 322 -6.57 -10.88 6.09
C GLU A 322 -6.27 -11.02 4.59
N ILE A 323 -7.14 -10.42 3.78
CA ILE A 323 -7.02 -10.30 2.33
C ILE A 323 -6.99 -8.82 1.97
N SER A 324 -5.93 -8.38 1.30
CA SER A 324 -5.87 -7.09 0.60
C SER A 324 -6.28 -7.29 -0.86
N ILE A 325 -7.27 -6.54 -1.34
CA ILE A 325 -7.72 -6.64 -2.74
C ILE A 325 -6.65 -6.06 -3.68
N GLU A 326 -5.95 -5.03 -3.23
CA GLU A 326 -4.82 -4.40 -3.91
C GLU A 326 -3.70 -5.42 -4.18
N ASP A 327 -3.33 -6.22 -3.16
CA ASP A 327 -2.34 -7.29 -3.29
C ASP A 327 -2.77 -8.33 -4.33
N ASN A 328 -4.06 -8.66 -4.37
CA ASN A 328 -4.61 -9.62 -5.31
C ASN A 328 -4.55 -9.11 -6.75
N PHE A 329 -4.69 -7.79 -6.99
CA PHE A 329 -4.42 -7.21 -8.31
C PHE A 329 -2.94 -7.25 -8.69
N SER A 330 -2.03 -7.05 -7.73
CA SER A 330 -0.59 -7.23 -7.98
C SER A 330 -0.24 -8.67 -8.32
N VAL A 331 -0.83 -9.65 -7.63
CA VAL A 331 -0.67 -11.07 -7.97
C VAL A 331 -1.21 -11.38 -9.36
N LEU A 332 -2.41 -10.87 -9.72
CA LEU A 332 -2.95 -11.01 -11.07
C LEU A 332 -1.97 -10.50 -12.14
N ALA A 333 -1.43 -9.30 -11.94
CA ALA A 333 -0.45 -8.69 -12.84
C ALA A 333 0.84 -9.54 -12.95
N GLY A 334 1.40 -9.99 -11.83
CA GLY A 334 2.59 -10.84 -11.84
C GLY A 334 2.38 -12.16 -12.57
N LEU A 335 1.24 -12.82 -12.32
CA LEU A 335 0.88 -14.10 -12.95
C LEU A 335 0.66 -13.95 -14.46
N GLN A 336 -0.03 -12.90 -14.92
CA GLN A 336 -0.27 -12.70 -16.35
C GLN A 336 1.01 -12.33 -17.12
N ILE A 337 1.91 -11.53 -16.53
CA ILE A 337 3.20 -11.20 -17.13
C ILE A 337 4.04 -12.47 -17.29
N LEU A 338 4.15 -13.28 -16.23
CA LEU A 338 4.89 -14.53 -16.30
C LEU A 338 4.27 -15.49 -17.31
N LYS A 339 2.94 -15.62 -17.32
CA LYS A 339 2.24 -16.45 -18.31
C LYS A 339 2.58 -16.03 -19.74
N GLY A 340 2.49 -14.74 -20.06
CA GLY A 340 2.80 -14.21 -21.40
C GLY A 340 4.25 -14.47 -21.83
N ILE A 341 5.20 -14.40 -20.89
CA ILE A 341 6.60 -14.78 -21.14
C ILE A 341 6.72 -16.28 -21.41
N LEU A 342 6.16 -17.12 -20.54
CA LEU A 342 6.29 -18.58 -20.62
C LEU A 342 5.57 -19.19 -21.84
N GLU A 343 4.52 -18.55 -22.34
CA GLU A 343 3.83 -18.95 -23.57
C GLU A 343 4.71 -18.81 -24.82
N LYS A 344 5.61 -17.83 -24.83
CA LYS A 344 6.54 -17.57 -25.93
C LYS A 344 7.90 -18.25 -25.73
N ALA A 345 8.22 -18.62 -24.50
CA ALA A 345 9.47 -19.28 -24.17
C ALA A 345 9.55 -20.72 -24.74
N LYS A 346 10.78 -21.24 -24.80
CA LYS A 346 11.00 -22.67 -25.09
C LYS A 346 10.31 -23.52 -24.02
N GLN A 347 9.43 -24.43 -24.47
CA GLN A 347 8.69 -25.31 -23.56
C GLN A 347 9.64 -26.39 -23.00
N THR A 348 9.97 -26.26 -21.71
CA THR A 348 10.61 -27.30 -20.90
C THR A 348 9.61 -27.82 -19.86
N ASP A 349 9.94 -28.91 -19.16
CA ASP A 349 9.05 -29.46 -18.12
C ASP A 349 8.78 -28.43 -17.01
N GLU A 350 9.79 -27.63 -16.64
CA GLU A 350 9.65 -26.55 -15.66
C GLU A 350 8.69 -25.45 -16.16
N VAL A 351 8.79 -25.07 -17.43
CA VAL A 351 7.91 -24.07 -18.05
C VAL A 351 6.47 -24.58 -18.13
N VAL A 352 6.27 -25.84 -18.53
CA VAL A 352 4.96 -26.47 -18.60
C VAL A 352 4.33 -26.56 -17.20
N HIS A 353 5.12 -26.96 -16.20
CA HIS A 353 4.65 -27.03 -14.81
C HIS A 353 4.29 -25.64 -14.26
N ALA A 354 5.14 -24.63 -14.48
CA ALA A 354 4.87 -23.26 -14.06
C ALA A 354 3.58 -22.71 -14.70
N ARG A 355 3.38 -22.93 -16.01
CA ARG A 355 2.13 -22.54 -16.70
C ARG A 355 0.91 -23.24 -16.10
N HIS A 356 1.02 -24.50 -15.73
CA HIS A 356 -0.06 -25.22 -15.05
C HIS A 356 -0.36 -24.63 -13.65
N MET A 357 0.66 -24.30 -12.86
CA MET A 357 0.48 -23.65 -11.56
C MET A 357 -0.20 -22.27 -11.70
N ILE A 358 0.20 -21.49 -12.70
CA ILE A 358 -0.44 -20.20 -13.00
C ILE A 358 -1.90 -20.40 -13.40
N ASP A 359 -2.20 -21.40 -14.23
CA ASP A 359 -3.58 -21.72 -14.63
C ASP A 359 -4.45 -22.10 -13.42
N VAL A 360 -3.94 -22.94 -12.51
CA VAL A 360 -4.63 -23.25 -11.24
C VAL A 360 -4.88 -21.99 -10.42
N MET A 361 -3.86 -21.13 -10.28
CA MET A 361 -4.00 -19.89 -9.51
C MET A 361 -5.01 -18.92 -10.12
N LEU A 362 -5.10 -18.81 -11.44
CA LEU A 362 -6.03 -17.90 -12.11
C LEU A 362 -7.44 -18.47 -12.22
N ASN A 363 -7.57 -19.74 -12.62
CA ASN A 363 -8.81 -20.36 -13.09
C ASN A 363 -9.37 -21.45 -12.18
N GLY A 364 -8.62 -21.89 -11.17
CA GLY A 364 -9.04 -22.93 -10.23
C GLY A 364 -8.41 -24.30 -10.48
N GLY A 365 -8.49 -25.16 -9.46
CA GLY A 365 -7.88 -26.49 -9.44
C GLY A 365 -7.28 -26.82 -8.07
N THR A 366 -6.44 -27.86 -8.00
CA THR A 366 -5.82 -28.26 -6.73
C THR A 366 -4.62 -27.38 -6.39
N THR A 367 -4.64 -26.70 -5.25
CA THR A 367 -3.51 -25.90 -4.75
C THR A 367 -2.37 -26.79 -4.24
N VAL A 368 -1.19 -26.20 -3.99
CA VAL A 368 -0.08 -26.92 -3.33
C VAL A 368 -0.42 -27.37 -1.89
N ASN A 369 -1.45 -26.79 -1.27
CA ASN A 369 -1.96 -27.21 0.03
C ASN A 369 -2.95 -28.40 -0.08
N GLY A 370 -3.24 -28.89 -1.28
CA GLY A 370 -4.02 -30.11 -1.53
C GLY A 370 -5.54 -29.94 -1.57
N TYR A 371 -6.06 -28.71 -1.47
CA TYR A 371 -7.49 -28.42 -1.62
C TYR A 371 -7.80 -27.70 -2.94
N GLU A 372 -9.06 -27.78 -3.36
CA GLU A 372 -9.55 -27.14 -4.58
C GLU A 372 -9.81 -25.64 -4.39
N THR A 373 -9.21 -24.80 -5.23
CA THR A 373 -9.50 -23.36 -5.32
C THR A 373 -10.41 -23.04 -6.50
N ARG A 374 -11.21 -21.97 -6.36
CA ARG A 374 -12.00 -21.38 -7.45
C ARG A 374 -11.15 -20.54 -8.43
N GLY A 375 -9.93 -20.19 -8.05
CA GLY A 375 -9.04 -19.33 -8.83
C GLY A 375 -9.28 -17.84 -8.60
N LEU A 376 -8.23 -17.04 -8.82
CA LEU A 376 -8.19 -15.60 -8.56
C LEU A 376 -9.26 -14.83 -9.34
N LEU A 377 -9.46 -15.17 -10.61
CA LEU A 377 -10.44 -14.47 -11.45
C LEU A 377 -11.87 -14.67 -10.90
N SER A 378 -12.19 -15.86 -10.38
CA SER A 378 -13.47 -16.12 -9.72
C SER A 378 -13.63 -15.28 -8.46
N PHE A 379 -12.58 -15.14 -7.64
CA PHE A 379 -12.61 -14.29 -6.45
C PHE A 379 -12.83 -12.82 -6.81
N LEU A 380 -12.06 -12.27 -7.76
CA LEU A 380 -12.21 -10.87 -8.17
C LEU A 380 -13.64 -10.59 -8.66
N TYR A 381 -14.19 -11.48 -9.50
CA TYR A 381 -15.56 -11.36 -10.00
C TYR A 381 -16.63 -11.43 -8.91
N ASN A 382 -16.52 -12.38 -7.97
CA ASN A 382 -17.60 -12.67 -7.01
C ASN A 382 -17.45 -11.95 -5.66
N GLY A 383 -16.26 -11.49 -5.28
CA GLY A 383 -15.96 -11.02 -3.93
C GLY A 383 -15.30 -9.66 -3.81
N ALA A 384 -14.58 -9.18 -4.84
CA ALA A 384 -13.76 -7.98 -4.70
C ALA A 384 -14.52 -6.68 -4.92
N PHE A 385 -15.63 -6.68 -5.67
CA PHE A 385 -16.35 -5.47 -6.07
C PHE A 385 -17.53 -5.16 -5.15
N ASP A 386 -17.57 -3.94 -4.60
CA ASP A 386 -18.70 -3.42 -3.84
C ASP A 386 -19.73 -2.80 -4.81
N VAL A 387 -20.74 -3.59 -5.15
CA VAL A 387 -21.83 -3.15 -6.05
C VAL A 387 -22.59 -1.95 -5.48
N GLN A 388 -22.68 -1.80 -4.14
CA GLN A 388 -23.41 -0.69 -3.53
C GLN A 388 -22.65 0.62 -3.66
N LYS A 389 -21.33 0.57 -3.49
CA LYS A 389 -20.46 1.75 -3.58
C LYS A 389 -19.91 2.00 -4.99
N GLY A 390 -19.99 1.01 -5.88
CA GLY A 390 -19.52 1.12 -7.26
C GLY A 390 -17.99 1.15 -7.39
N VAL A 391 -17.28 0.59 -6.42
CA VAL A 391 -15.81 0.54 -6.32
C VAL A 391 -15.37 -0.79 -5.73
N PHE A 392 -14.08 -1.13 -5.79
CA PHE A 392 -13.56 -2.33 -5.13
C PHE A 392 -13.49 -2.16 -3.61
N TYR A 393 -13.71 -3.25 -2.87
CA TYR A 393 -13.36 -3.32 -1.45
C TYR A 393 -11.85 -3.14 -1.31
N THR A 394 -11.40 -2.51 -0.22
CA THR A 394 -9.96 -2.45 0.10
C THR A 394 -9.47 -3.79 0.63
N ARG A 395 -10.25 -4.42 1.51
CA ARG A 395 -9.85 -5.63 2.21
C ARG A 395 -11.04 -6.46 2.69
N GLY A 396 -10.74 -7.62 3.27
CA GLY A 396 -11.66 -8.47 4.02
C GLY A 396 -10.91 -9.63 4.66
N SER A 397 -11.62 -10.69 5.04
CA SER A 397 -11.01 -11.86 5.67
C SER A 397 -11.55 -13.21 5.15
N VAL A 398 -10.68 -14.22 5.24
CA VAL A 398 -10.97 -15.64 5.04
C VAL A 398 -10.29 -16.44 6.15
N ASN A 399 -11.07 -16.93 7.11
CA ASN A 399 -10.55 -17.63 8.27
C ASN A 399 -10.33 -19.13 8.03
N LYS A 400 -11.05 -19.73 7.09
CA LYS A 400 -10.95 -21.16 6.73
C LYS A 400 -10.34 -21.30 5.35
N PRO A 401 -9.02 -21.57 5.22
CA PRO A 401 -8.35 -21.54 3.92
C PRO A 401 -8.94 -22.51 2.87
N PHE A 402 -9.49 -23.64 3.31
CA PHE A 402 -10.09 -24.67 2.44
C PHE A 402 -11.58 -24.41 2.12
N SER A 403 -12.20 -23.39 2.73
CA SER A 403 -13.62 -23.10 2.52
C SER A 403 -13.84 -22.30 1.23
N LYS A 404 -14.88 -22.67 0.48
CA LYS A 404 -15.27 -22.01 -0.78
C LYS A 404 -16.33 -20.93 -0.59
N ASN A 405 -16.68 -20.63 0.66
CA ASN A 405 -17.75 -19.71 1.08
C ASN A 405 -17.44 -19.07 2.45
N ASP A 406 -16.23 -18.55 2.64
CA ASP A 406 -15.76 -17.95 3.91
C ASP A 406 -15.27 -16.51 3.71
N TRP A 407 -15.71 -15.85 2.64
CA TRP A 407 -15.33 -14.47 2.35
C TRP A 407 -16.14 -13.49 3.20
N SER A 408 -15.46 -12.66 3.97
CA SER A 408 -16.06 -11.56 4.75
C SER A 408 -15.42 -10.24 4.32
N PRO A 409 -16.00 -9.49 3.35
CA PRO A 409 -15.46 -8.18 2.97
C PRO A 409 -15.57 -7.19 4.13
N ASP A 410 -14.59 -6.30 4.27
CA ASP A 410 -14.68 -5.18 5.21
C ASP A 410 -15.67 -4.14 4.66
N ILE A 411 -16.85 -4.06 5.28
CA ILE A 411 -17.89 -3.10 4.92
C ILE A 411 -17.96 -1.91 5.87
N SER A 412 -17.02 -1.79 6.82
CA SER A 412 -17.04 -0.69 7.78
C SER A 412 -16.91 0.67 7.08
N GLU A 413 -17.72 1.64 7.50
CA GLU A 413 -17.65 3.03 7.00
C GLU A 413 -16.51 3.82 7.67
N ALA A 414 -15.82 3.22 8.65
CA ALA A 414 -15.30 3.92 9.82
C ALA A 414 -13.79 4.13 9.90
N LEU A 415 -13.00 3.80 8.87
CA LEU A 415 -11.55 4.03 8.91
C LEU A 415 -11.12 4.73 7.62
N SER A 416 -11.25 6.07 7.55
CA SER A 416 -10.64 6.90 6.48
C SER A 416 -10.86 6.40 5.04
N ALA A 417 -11.98 5.72 4.77
CA ALA A 417 -12.66 5.40 3.50
C ALA A 417 -11.83 4.91 2.31
N MET A 418 -11.87 3.61 2.00
CA MET A 418 -11.53 2.99 0.69
C MET A 418 -10.27 3.54 -0.01
N THR A 419 -9.23 2.73 -0.05
CA THR A 419 -7.98 3.16 -0.67
C THR A 419 -8.15 3.51 -2.16
N VAL A 420 -7.42 4.52 -2.61
CA VAL A 420 -7.47 4.95 -4.02
C VAL A 420 -6.71 3.95 -4.91
N ASP A 421 -5.57 3.46 -4.42
CA ASP A 421 -4.70 2.49 -5.10
C ASP A 421 -5.42 1.22 -5.56
N VAL A 422 -6.26 0.58 -4.72
CA VAL A 422 -6.95 -0.67 -5.05
C VAL A 422 -7.79 -0.53 -6.31
N ASN A 423 -8.40 0.62 -6.51
CA ASN A 423 -9.22 0.90 -7.68
C ASN A 423 -8.36 1.25 -8.90
N LEU A 424 -7.27 2.01 -8.71
CA LEU A 424 -6.32 2.31 -9.78
C LEU A 424 -5.60 1.05 -10.30
N TRP A 425 -5.21 0.16 -9.39
CA TRP A 425 -4.61 -1.13 -9.69
C TRP A 425 -5.63 -2.07 -10.31
N GLY A 426 -6.89 -2.07 -9.84
CA GLY A 426 -7.98 -2.77 -10.52
C GLY A 426 -8.13 -2.34 -11.98
N LEU A 427 -8.23 -1.03 -12.23
CA LEU A 427 -8.30 -0.46 -13.58
C LEU A 427 -7.10 -0.81 -14.45
N SER A 428 -5.90 -0.91 -13.88
CA SER A 428 -4.66 -1.12 -14.63
C SER A 428 -4.31 -2.60 -14.81
N ALA A 429 -4.61 -3.46 -13.84
CA ALA A 429 -4.24 -4.88 -13.81
C ALA A 429 -5.36 -5.80 -14.31
N LEU A 430 -6.59 -5.65 -13.80
CA LEU A 430 -7.74 -6.38 -14.34
C LEU A 430 -8.13 -5.79 -15.70
N GLY A 431 -8.05 -4.47 -15.81
CA GLY A 431 -8.22 -3.77 -17.08
C GLY A 431 -9.67 -3.35 -17.35
N VAL A 432 -9.81 -2.24 -18.07
CA VAL A 432 -11.07 -1.52 -18.29
C VAL A 432 -12.13 -2.40 -18.96
N GLU A 433 -11.77 -3.11 -20.03
CA GLU A 433 -12.70 -3.99 -20.76
C GLU A 433 -13.27 -5.09 -19.85
N ASN A 434 -12.44 -5.73 -19.03
CA ASN A 434 -12.91 -6.80 -18.15
C ASN A 434 -13.84 -6.26 -17.07
N ILE A 435 -13.53 -5.10 -16.49
CA ILE A 435 -14.39 -4.46 -15.48
C ILE A 435 -15.77 -4.17 -16.08
N ASP A 436 -15.83 -3.54 -17.25
CA ASP A 436 -17.10 -3.23 -17.92
C ASP A 436 -17.85 -4.51 -18.32
N LYS A 437 -17.13 -5.50 -18.85
CA LYS A 437 -17.69 -6.80 -19.23
C LYS A 437 -18.25 -7.57 -18.03
N TRP A 438 -17.63 -7.47 -16.86
CA TRP A 438 -17.98 -8.25 -15.67
C TRP A 438 -19.09 -7.60 -14.85
N TYR A 439 -19.01 -6.29 -14.63
CA TYR A 439 -19.87 -5.58 -13.69
C TYR A 439 -20.90 -4.68 -14.37
N GLY A 440 -20.79 -4.50 -15.69
CA GLY A 440 -21.71 -3.71 -16.50
C GLY A 440 -20.97 -2.58 -17.24
N GLU A 441 -21.45 -2.26 -18.44
CA GLU A 441 -20.92 -1.20 -19.28
C GLU A 441 -20.80 0.14 -18.53
N GLY A 442 -19.65 0.81 -18.65
CA GLY A 442 -19.38 2.08 -17.97
C GLY A 442 -18.99 1.97 -16.49
N THR A 443 -18.85 0.75 -15.94
CA THR A 443 -18.43 0.56 -14.54
C THR A 443 -17.04 1.12 -14.30
N ALA A 444 -16.09 0.87 -15.19
CA ALA A 444 -14.72 1.36 -15.06
C ALA A 444 -14.66 2.90 -15.10
N LEU A 445 -15.44 3.52 -15.98
CA LEU A 445 -15.60 4.98 -16.02
C LEU A 445 -16.21 5.53 -14.72
N ASN A 446 -17.21 4.82 -14.16
CA ASN A 446 -17.82 5.23 -12.89
C ASN A 446 -16.83 5.14 -11.72
N ILE A 447 -16.00 4.08 -11.66
CA ILE A 447 -14.90 3.97 -10.69
C ILE A 447 -14.02 5.21 -10.79
N TRP A 448 -13.54 5.57 -11.99
CA TRP A 448 -12.71 6.77 -12.18
C TRP A 448 -13.38 8.04 -11.65
N ARG A 449 -14.65 8.26 -12.00
CA ARG A 449 -15.39 9.46 -11.55
C ARG A 449 -15.50 9.53 -10.03
N ILE A 450 -15.68 8.38 -9.35
CA ILE A 450 -15.68 8.32 -7.88
C ILE A 450 -14.30 8.68 -7.34
N LEU A 451 -13.22 8.08 -7.87
CA LEU A 451 -11.85 8.38 -7.46
C LEU A 451 -11.50 9.84 -7.64
N ARG A 452 -11.81 10.43 -8.80
CA ARG A 452 -11.59 11.85 -9.06
C ARG A 452 -12.35 12.71 -8.05
N ASN A 453 -13.63 12.43 -7.83
CA ASN A 453 -14.48 13.33 -7.06
C ASN A 453 -14.23 13.24 -5.54
N GLN A 454 -13.83 12.07 -5.03
CA GLN A 454 -13.66 11.82 -3.58
C GLN A 454 -12.19 11.64 -3.18
N GLY A 455 -11.39 10.98 -4.00
CA GLY A 455 -9.95 10.79 -3.77
C GLY A 455 -9.07 11.91 -4.37
N GLY A 456 -9.61 12.79 -5.21
CA GLY A 456 -8.85 13.84 -5.89
C GLY A 456 -8.42 14.99 -4.98
N TYR A 457 -7.16 15.42 -5.13
CA TYR A 457 -6.62 16.66 -4.59
C TYR A 457 -6.81 17.78 -5.61
N PHE A 458 -7.53 18.84 -5.23
CA PHE A 458 -7.85 19.96 -6.10
C PHE A 458 -7.26 21.27 -5.57
N GLN A 459 -6.71 22.06 -6.48
CA GLN A 459 -6.28 23.42 -6.17
C GLN A 459 -6.72 24.33 -7.32
N ASN A 460 -7.36 25.46 -6.97
CA ASN A 460 -7.98 26.38 -7.93
C ASN A 460 -8.95 25.69 -8.91
N ASN A 461 -9.77 24.75 -8.42
CA ASN A 461 -10.68 23.91 -9.20
C ASN A 461 -10.03 23.03 -10.27
N GLN A 462 -8.71 22.86 -10.25
CA GLN A 462 -8.00 21.93 -11.13
C GLN A 462 -7.65 20.66 -10.35
N LEU A 463 -7.83 19.50 -11.00
CA LEU A 463 -7.39 18.22 -10.46
C LEU A 463 -5.87 18.16 -10.52
N TRP A 464 -5.21 18.30 -9.37
CA TRP A 464 -3.76 18.29 -9.28
C TRP A 464 -3.20 16.88 -9.12
N GLY A 465 -3.89 16.05 -8.35
CA GLY A 465 -3.48 14.70 -8.04
C GLY A 465 -4.55 13.90 -7.30
N LEU A 466 -4.15 12.76 -6.77
CA LEU A 466 -4.99 11.86 -5.98
C LEU A 466 -4.35 11.65 -4.60
N GLY A 467 -5.16 11.46 -3.56
CA GLY A 467 -4.74 11.13 -2.20
C GLY A 467 -4.61 9.63 -1.98
N PHE A 468 -4.56 9.22 -0.71
CA PHE A 468 -4.46 7.81 -0.32
C PHE A 468 -5.83 7.13 -0.23
N THR A 469 -6.87 7.89 0.09
CA THR A 469 -8.20 7.37 0.38
C THR A 469 -9.30 8.18 -0.30
N LEU A 470 -10.53 7.66 -0.32
CA LEU A 470 -11.71 8.43 -0.75
C LEU A 470 -12.15 9.49 0.27
N ASN A 471 -11.49 9.58 1.44
CA ASN A 471 -11.70 10.68 2.38
C ASN A 471 -10.87 11.93 2.02
N ASN A 472 -10.12 11.90 0.92
CA ASN A 472 -9.26 13.02 0.54
C ASN A 472 -10.03 14.31 0.28
N ARG A 473 -11.24 14.19 -0.28
CA ARG A 473 -12.13 15.31 -0.59
C ARG A 473 -13.54 15.03 -0.05
N THR A 474 -13.77 15.49 1.17
CA THR A 474 -15.08 15.43 1.83
C THR A 474 -15.46 16.78 2.41
N ASP A 475 -16.74 16.95 2.74
CA ASP A 475 -17.25 18.18 3.37
C ASP A 475 -16.78 18.36 4.82
N PHE A 476 -16.20 17.31 5.43
CA PHE A 476 -15.81 17.30 6.84
C PHE A 476 -14.41 16.72 7.02
N GLU A 477 -13.46 17.56 7.43
CA GLU A 477 -12.06 17.19 7.69
C GLU A 477 -11.43 16.39 6.53
N PRO A 478 -11.40 16.95 5.30
CA PRO A 478 -10.73 16.31 4.17
C PRO A 478 -9.25 16.04 4.48
N GLU A 479 -8.71 14.94 3.94
CA GLU A 479 -7.28 14.66 4.10
C GLU A 479 -6.41 15.64 3.30
N ASP A 480 -6.93 16.29 2.25
CA ASP A 480 -6.25 17.32 1.45
C ASP A 480 -4.77 16.99 1.19
N ILE A 481 -4.51 15.76 0.75
CA ILE A 481 -3.18 15.23 0.47
C ILE A 481 -3.07 14.77 -0.98
N MET A 482 -1.92 15.05 -1.58
CA MET A 482 -1.54 14.55 -2.89
C MET A 482 -0.47 13.47 -2.70
N SER A 483 -0.77 12.24 -3.11
CA SER A 483 0.17 11.12 -3.16
C SER A 483 0.85 11.07 -4.53
N GLY A 484 2.18 10.99 -4.54
CA GLY A 484 2.96 10.88 -5.78
C GLY A 484 2.64 9.58 -6.53
N GLU A 485 2.56 8.46 -5.82
CA GLU A 485 2.30 7.16 -6.42
C GLU A 485 0.86 7.02 -6.93
N ASN A 486 -0.14 7.46 -6.16
CA ASN A 486 -1.54 7.35 -6.59
C ASN A 486 -1.85 8.34 -7.71
N THR A 487 -1.24 9.53 -7.71
CA THR A 487 -1.32 10.46 -8.84
C THR A 487 -0.72 9.84 -10.09
N ALA A 488 0.44 9.20 -10.00
CA ALA A 488 1.06 8.55 -11.15
C ALA A 488 0.26 7.33 -11.63
N SER A 489 -0.25 6.52 -10.71
CA SER A 489 -1.10 5.38 -11.04
C SER A 489 -2.42 5.83 -11.69
N ALA A 490 -2.96 6.99 -11.31
CA ALA A 490 -4.13 7.60 -11.94
C ALA A 490 -3.85 8.01 -13.40
N ILE A 491 -2.68 8.59 -13.67
CA ILE A 491 -2.24 8.88 -15.05
C ILE A 491 -2.18 7.58 -15.87
N ASN A 492 -1.71 6.48 -15.29
CA ASN A 492 -1.67 5.18 -15.96
C ASN A 492 -3.06 4.62 -16.25
N ALA A 493 -3.94 4.61 -15.24
CA ALA A 493 -5.32 4.12 -15.36
C ALA A 493 -6.16 4.95 -16.36
N LEU A 494 -5.99 6.28 -16.38
CA LEU A 494 -6.65 7.16 -17.34
C LEU A 494 -6.27 6.83 -18.79
N ARG A 495 -5.00 6.48 -19.04
CA ARG A 495 -4.57 6.05 -20.38
C ARG A 495 -5.28 4.76 -20.80
N SER A 496 -5.41 3.79 -19.89
CA SER A 496 -6.19 2.57 -20.14
C SER A 496 -7.66 2.88 -20.45
N LEU A 497 -8.28 3.80 -19.71
CA LEU A 497 -9.66 4.24 -19.93
C LEU A 497 -9.83 4.91 -21.29
N ILE A 498 -8.95 5.86 -21.62
CA ILE A 498 -8.97 6.59 -22.90
C ILE A 498 -8.78 5.61 -24.06
N GLU A 499 -7.79 4.72 -24.00
CA GLU A 499 -7.52 3.76 -25.06
C GLU A 499 -8.71 2.84 -25.33
N TYR A 500 -9.35 2.33 -24.27
CA TYR A 500 -10.52 1.48 -24.39
C TYR A 500 -11.74 2.22 -24.96
N TYR A 501 -12.16 3.33 -24.34
CA TYR A 501 -13.37 4.04 -24.76
C TYR A 501 -13.21 4.73 -26.12
N ALA A 502 -12.03 5.27 -26.44
CA ALA A 502 -11.76 5.77 -27.79
C ALA A 502 -11.80 4.64 -28.84
N GLY A 503 -11.34 3.43 -28.49
CA GLY A 503 -11.44 2.25 -29.33
C GLY A 503 -12.89 1.82 -29.62
N LEU A 504 -13.83 2.14 -28.71
CA LEU A 504 -15.26 1.95 -28.90
C LEU A 504 -15.94 3.11 -29.66
N GLY A 505 -15.24 4.22 -29.90
CA GLY A 505 -15.81 5.43 -30.48
C GLY A 505 -16.62 6.29 -29.50
N GLU A 506 -16.46 6.06 -28.19
CA GLU A 506 -17.08 6.84 -27.13
C GLU A 506 -16.32 8.16 -26.87
N ASP A 507 -17.00 9.14 -26.28
CA ASP A 507 -16.38 10.45 -25.96
C ASP A 507 -15.43 10.34 -24.76
N THR A 508 -14.14 10.58 -25.00
CA THR A 508 -13.06 10.56 -24.00
C THR A 508 -12.66 11.94 -23.49
N HIS A 509 -13.35 13.02 -23.88
CA HIS A 509 -12.91 14.39 -23.59
C HIS A 509 -12.74 14.67 -22.09
N GLU A 510 -13.65 14.17 -21.25
CA GLU A 510 -13.54 14.30 -19.78
C GLU A 510 -12.25 13.65 -19.24
N LEU A 511 -11.92 12.45 -19.71
CA LEU A 511 -10.74 11.69 -19.29
C LEU A 511 -9.45 12.34 -19.78
N GLU A 512 -9.45 12.89 -20.99
CA GLU A 512 -8.31 13.60 -21.57
C GLU A 512 -8.00 14.90 -20.82
N LEU A 513 -9.04 15.65 -20.41
CA LEU A 513 -8.90 16.83 -19.57
C LEU A 513 -8.34 16.48 -18.19
N ASP A 514 -8.85 15.41 -17.56
CA ASP A 514 -8.35 14.92 -16.29
C ASP A 514 -6.87 14.49 -16.41
N LEU A 515 -6.52 13.74 -17.46
CA LEU A 515 -5.14 13.29 -17.74
C LEU A 515 -4.19 14.48 -17.90
N GLN A 516 -4.58 15.46 -18.70
CA GLN A 516 -3.79 16.67 -18.91
C GLN A 516 -3.64 17.48 -17.62
N SER A 517 -4.70 17.59 -16.82
CA SER A 517 -4.67 18.30 -15.54
C SER A 517 -3.70 17.66 -14.57
N LEU A 518 -3.74 16.33 -14.43
CA LEU A 518 -2.81 15.59 -13.59
C LEU A 518 -1.35 15.76 -14.06
N GLN A 519 -1.09 15.57 -15.35
CA GLN A 519 0.26 15.70 -15.91
C GLN A 519 0.87 17.09 -15.69
N ASN A 520 0.08 18.13 -15.91
CA ASN A 520 0.53 19.51 -15.75
C ASN A 520 0.80 19.89 -14.30
N ASN A 521 0.02 19.35 -13.36
CA ASN A 521 0.10 19.73 -11.96
C ASN A 521 0.96 18.77 -11.12
N PHE A 522 1.32 17.60 -11.62
CA PHE A 522 2.19 16.66 -10.89
C PHE A 522 3.56 17.29 -10.59
N LEU A 523 4.06 18.19 -11.46
CA LEU A 523 5.32 18.92 -11.24
C LEU A 523 5.36 19.70 -9.92
N HIS A 524 4.21 20.01 -9.31
CA HIS A 524 4.18 20.66 -7.99
C HIS A 524 4.74 19.77 -6.87
N LEU A 525 4.74 18.45 -7.03
CA LEU A 525 5.46 17.53 -6.14
C LEU A 525 6.95 17.38 -6.47
N ARG A 526 7.49 18.06 -7.48
CA ARG A 526 8.93 18.03 -7.76
C ARG A 526 9.69 18.85 -6.73
N ASN A 527 10.83 18.35 -6.29
CA ASN A 527 11.57 18.91 -5.14
C ASN A 527 11.93 20.41 -5.29
N ASP A 528 12.15 20.91 -6.51
CA ASP A 528 12.46 22.32 -6.80
C ASP A 528 11.22 23.22 -6.88
N ARG A 529 10.01 22.63 -6.98
CA ARG A 529 8.73 23.36 -7.09
C ARG A 529 7.88 23.29 -5.83
N TYR A 530 8.14 22.29 -4.98
CA TYR A 530 7.31 21.95 -3.84
C TYR A 530 7.03 23.12 -2.89
N LEU A 531 8.07 23.87 -2.50
CA LEU A 531 7.92 24.98 -1.56
C LEU A 531 7.08 26.14 -2.14
N ASP A 532 7.06 26.30 -3.47
CA ASP A 532 6.29 27.34 -4.15
C ASP A 532 4.85 26.88 -4.48
N ALA A 533 4.55 25.59 -4.34
CA ALA A 533 3.26 25.01 -4.70
C ALA A 533 2.13 25.34 -3.71
N ASN A 534 2.47 25.79 -2.49
CA ASN A 534 1.52 26.16 -1.43
C ASN A 534 0.49 25.06 -1.11
N PHE A 535 0.95 23.82 -0.93
CA PHE A 535 0.08 22.73 -0.46
C PHE A 535 -0.52 23.04 0.92
N VAL A 536 -1.74 22.56 1.16
CA VAL A 536 -2.35 22.58 2.50
C VAL A 536 -1.47 21.80 3.46
N ASP A 537 -1.13 22.40 4.61
CA ASP A 537 -0.24 21.84 5.62
C ASP A 537 1.09 21.30 5.06
N ALA A 538 1.64 21.97 4.03
CA ALA A 538 2.95 21.66 3.47
C ALA A 538 4.03 21.61 4.57
N THR A 539 5.04 20.77 4.38
CA THR A 539 6.21 20.76 5.25
C THR A 539 6.89 22.12 5.22
N PRO A 540 7.03 22.79 6.38
CA PRO A 540 7.71 24.08 6.47
C PRO A 540 9.13 24.03 5.91
N GLN A 541 9.59 25.15 5.37
CA GLN A 541 10.89 25.24 4.70
C GLN A 541 12.07 24.81 5.60
N GLU A 542 11.96 25.06 6.90
CA GLU A 542 12.94 24.69 7.93
C GLU A 542 13.01 23.18 8.20
N PHE A 543 11.99 22.41 7.84
CA PHE A 543 11.96 20.94 7.95
C PHE A 543 12.07 20.24 6.60
N TYR A 544 11.97 21.00 5.50
CA TYR A 544 12.12 20.47 4.16
C TYR A 544 13.56 20.01 3.87
N ILE A 545 13.70 18.77 3.39
CA ILE A 545 14.99 18.20 2.98
C ILE A 545 15.23 18.56 1.52
N ARG A 546 16.17 19.48 1.30
CA ARG A 546 16.52 19.93 -0.05
C ARG A 546 17.36 18.89 -0.77
N LEU A 547 16.95 18.55 -1.98
CA LEU A 547 17.73 17.73 -2.88
C LEU A 547 18.91 18.55 -3.45
N PRO A 548 20.16 18.07 -3.33
CA PRO A 548 21.32 18.70 -3.97
C PRO A 548 21.20 18.69 -5.50
N ASN A 549 21.54 19.80 -6.15
CA ASN A 549 21.42 19.93 -7.61
C ASN A 549 22.27 18.90 -8.37
N GLU A 550 23.41 18.50 -7.80
CA GLU A 550 24.32 17.53 -8.41
C GLU A 550 23.72 16.12 -8.52
N ILE A 551 22.71 15.79 -7.72
CA ILE A 551 22.04 14.49 -7.80
C ILE A 551 20.75 14.52 -8.63
N GLY A 552 20.45 15.63 -9.32
CA GLY A 552 19.31 15.72 -10.24
C GLY A 552 18.04 16.25 -9.57
N GLN A 553 16.88 15.76 -10.00
CA GLN A 553 15.56 16.14 -9.50
C GLN A 553 14.75 14.88 -9.17
N ALA A 554 13.77 15.01 -8.29
CA ALA A 554 12.94 13.93 -7.82
C ALA A 554 11.53 14.41 -7.48
N TYR A 555 10.59 13.49 -7.49
CA TYR A 555 9.24 13.71 -6.99
C TYR A 555 9.14 13.26 -5.55
N LEU A 556 8.42 14.04 -4.74
CA LEU A 556 8.14 13.69 -3.36
C LEU A 556 7.08 12.58 -3.30
N TYR A 557 7.13 11.78 -2.24
CA TYR A 557 6.14 10.72 -2.00
C TYR A 557 4.74 11.28 -1.73
N ALA A 558 4.64 12.40 -1.01
CA ALA A 558 3.38 13.09 -0.78
C ALA A 558 3.56 14.60 -0.59
N SER A 559 2.45 15.34 -0.64
CA SER A 559 2.43 16.80 -0.43
C SER A 559 2.59 17.22 1.03
N ARG A 560 2.25 16.35 1.98
CA ARG A 560 2.39 16.60 3.42
C ARG A 560 2.65 15.30 4.16
N ARG A 561 3.14 15.42 5.40
CA ARG A 561 3.25 14.27 6.29
C ARG A 561 1.85 13.91 6.77
N PHE A 562 1.46 12.64 6.64
CA PHE A 562 0.11 12.20 6.99
C PHE A 562 0.12 10.76 7.49
N PRO A 563 -0.56 10.45 8.61
CA PRO A 563 -0.60 9.08 9.12
C PRO A 563 -1.45 8.21 8.20
N LEU A 564 -0.82 7.16 7.64
CA LEU A 564 -1.55 6.16 6.89
C LEU A 564 -2.03 5.07 7.84
N PRO A 565 -3.20 4.46 7.58
CA PRO A 565 -3.67 3.30 8.34
C PRO A 565 -2.75 2.07 8.19
N PHE A 566 -1.72 2.14 7.34
CA PHE A 566 -0.78 1.06 7.05
C PHE A 566 0.67 1.49 7.34
N LEU A 567 1.27 0.86 8.36
CA LEU A 567 2.71 0.62 8.61
C LEU A 567 3.71 1.81 8.68
N TRP A 568 3.47 2.96 8.03
CA TRP A 568 4.30 4.18 8.10
C TRP A 568 3.53 5.43 7.65
N ASN A 569 4.14 6.62 7.75
CA ASN A 569 3.49 7.86 7.36
C ASN A 569 3.70 8.14 5.86
N ALA A 570 2.78 8.89 5.26
CA ALA A 570 3.11 9.65 4.07
C ALA A 570 4.19 10.68 4.41
N ASN A 571 5.15 10.88 3.52
CA ASN A 571 6.32 11.71 3.75
C ASN A 571 6.55 12.71 2.61
N THR A 572 7.07 13.88 2.91
CA THR A 572 7.46 14.91 1.94
C THR A 572 8.92 14.76 1.51
N LEU A 573 9.35 13.49 1.39
CA LEU A 573 10.70 13.10 1.03
C LEU A 573 10.76 12.73 -0.45
N SER A 574 11.88 13.06 -1.10
CA SER A 574 12.15 12.65 -2.48
C SER A 574 12.18 11.13 -2.55
N SER A 575 11.28 10.56 -3.36
CA SER A 575 11.00 9.12 -3.40
C SER A 575 11.49 8.48 -4.69
N THR A 576 12.13 7.33 -4.54
CA THR A 576 12.50 6.45 -5.64
C THR A 576 11.28 5.98 -6.40
N SER A 577 10.21 5.59 -5.71
CA SER A 577 9.02 5.02 -6.34
C SER A 577 8.21 6.07 -7.11
N ALA A 578 7.94 7.23 -6.51
CA ALA A 578 7.22 8.32 -7.18
C ALA A 578 7.97 8.81 -8.42
N THR A 579 9.29 8.96 -8.32
CA THR A 579 10.15 9.37 -9.44
C THR A 579 10.18 8.30 -10.54
N SER A 580 10.24 7.02 -10.18
CA SER A 580 10.21 5.91 -11.14
C SER A 580 8.88 5.83 -11.87
N TRP A 581 7.76 6.03 -11.17
CA TRP A 581 6.43 6.10 -11.75
C TRP A 581 6.26 7.22 -12.77
N VAL A 582 6.85 8.41 -12.52
CA VAL A 582 6.86 9.50 -13.51
C VAL A 582 7.58 9.07 -14.80
N LEU A 583 8.70 8.37 -14.70
CA LEU A 583 9.41 7.84 -15.87
C LEU A 583 8.59 6.76 -16.59
N ILE A 584 8.01 5.80 -15.86
CA ILE A 584 7.12 4.77 -16.41
C ILE A 584 5.98 5.40 -17.24
N ASN A 585 5.33 6.44 -16.70
CA ASN A 585 4.28 7.17 -17.41
C ASN A 585 4.79 8.01 -18.57
N THR A 586 6.00 8.56 -18.47
CA THR A 586 6.66 9.33 -19.54
C THR A 586 6.94 8.46 -20.75
N PHE A 587 7.27 7.19 -20.53
CA PHE A 587 7.51 6.18 -21.57
C PHE A 587 6.24 5.40 -21.97
N ASN A 588 5.05 5.84 -21.53
CA ASN A 588 3.76 5.22 -21.85
C ASN A 588 3.71 3.72 -21.57
N PHE A 589 4.14 3.30 -20.38
CA PHE A 589 4.20 1.89 -20.00
C PHE A 589 3.22 1.57 -18.87
N ASN A 590 2.36 0.56 -19.03
CA ASN A 590 1.54 0.01 -17.95
C ASN A 590 2.27 -1.16 -17.28
N PRO A 591 2.82 -1.00 -16.07
CA PRO A 591 3.63 -2.04 -15.44
C PRO A 591 2.83 -3.29 -15.09
N PHE A 592 1.50 -3.19 -14.98
CA PHE A 592 0.65 -4.31 -14.61
C PHE A 592 0.36 -5.28 -15.76
N GLN A 593 0.42 -4.82 -17.01
CA GLN A 593 0.06 -5.63 -18.18
C GLN A 593 1.30 -6.23 -18.84
N TYR A 594 1.15 -7.44 -19.41
CA TYR A 594 2.23 -8.07 -20.17
C TYR A 594 2.70 -7.15 -21.31
N ALA A 595 4.02 -6.94 -21.39
CA ALA A 595 4.67 -6.05 -22.36
C ALA A 595 4.29 -4.56 -22.25
N GLY A 596 3.70 -4.12 -21.14
CA GLY A 596 3.49 -2.69 -20.89
C GLY A 596 2.26 -2.07 -21.56
N LYS A 597 1.40 -2.88 -22.20
CA LYS A 597 0.23 -2.40 -22.96
C LYS A 597 -0.88 -1.84 -22.07
N PHE A 598 -1.68 -0.91 -22.56
CA PHE A 598 -2.84 -0.39 -21.82
C PHE A 598 -4.13 -1.19 -22.07
N THR A 599 -4.22 -1.92 -23.18
CA THR A 599 -5.30 -2.91 -23.40
C THR A 599 -5.23 -4.05 -22.39
N SER A 600 -6.38 -4.50 -21.90
CA SER A 600 -6.49 -5.64 -20.98
C SER A 600 -6.23 -6.98 -21.64
N GLU A 601 -5.87 -7.98 -20.82
CA GLU A 601 -6.00 -9.38 -21.20
C GLU A 601 -7.48 -9.75 -21.36
N ASN A 602 -7.82 -10.64 -22.31
CA ASN A 602 -9.22 -11.03 -22.52
C ASN A 602 -9.60 -12.19 -21.59
N TYR A 603 -10.19 -11.88 -20.45
CA TYR A 603 -10.69 -12.88 -19.52
C TYR A 603 -12.15 -13.26 -19.82
N SER A 604 -12.46 -14.56 -19.73
CA SER A 604 -13.85 -15.01 -19.74
C SER A 604 -14.57 -14.50 -18.49
N ILE A 605 -15.88 -14.25 -18.58
CA ILE A 605 -16.69 -13.90 -17.41
C ILE A 605 -16.71 -15.12 -16.49
N PRO A 606 -16.20 -15.03 -15.25
CA PRO A 606 -16.24 -16.15 -14.32
C PRO A 606 -17.67 -16.53 -13.97
N VAL A 607 -17.88 -17.78 -13.54
CA VAL A 607 -19.20 -18.22 -13.08
C VAL A 607 -19.57 -17.45 -11.82
N LYS A 608 -20.78 -16.89 -11.80
CA LYS A 608 -21.33 -16.23 -10.62
C LYS A 608 -21.63 -17.27 -9.54
N VAL A 609 -20.97 -17.15 -8.40
CA VAL A 609 -21.10 -18.06 -7.25
C VAL A 609 -21.11 -17.26 -5.97
N ASP A 610 -21.89 -17.71 -5.00
CA ASP A 610 -21.86 -17.14 -3.65
C ASP A 610 -20.64 -17.69 -2.91
N ILE A 611 -19.78 -16.78 -2.47
CA ILE A 611 -18.55 -17.07 -1.72
C ILE A 611 -18.57 -16.42 -0.34
N LEU A 612 -19.65 -15.73 0.01
CA LEU A 612 -19.76 -15.04 1.29
C LEU A 612 -19.86 -16.05 2.43
N ASP A 613 -19.27 -15.66 3.55
CA ASP A 613 -19.44 -16.38 4.78
C ASP A 613 -20.82 -16.11 5.39
N HIS A 614 -21.69 -17.11 5.31
CA HIS A 614 -23.00 -17.09 5.96
C HIS A 614 -22.96 -17.68 7.38
N ASP A 615 -21.81 -18.23 7.81
CA ASP A 615 -21.61 -19.05 9.01
C ASP A 615 -20.62 -18.43 10.05
N ASN A 616 -19.93 -17.31 9.76
CA ASN A 616 -19.04 -16.59 10.71
C ASN A 616 -19.81 -15.75 11.76
N GLU A 617 -20.99 -16.20 12.15
CA GLU A 617 -21.79 -15.55 13.16
C GLU A 617 -21.52 -16.19 14.54
N PRO A 618 -21.03 -15.44 15.57
CA PRO A 618 -20.73 -16.00 16.89
C PRO A 618 -21.91 -16.79 17.48
N ASP A 619 -21.65 -17.97 18.02
CA ASP A 619 -22.65 -18.71 18.79
C ASP A 619 -22.90 -17.99 20.13
N GLY A 620 -24.08 -17.36 20.26
CA GLY A 620 -24.50 -16.64 21.45
C GLY A 620 -26.01 -16.37 21.46
N GLY A 621 -26.60 -16.33 22.67
CA GLY A 621 -28.05 -16.28 22.89
C GLY A 621 -28.68 -14.88 22.97
N ALA A 622 -27.90 -13.81 22.82
CA ALA A 622 -28.42 -12.45 22.72
C ALA A 622 -28.87 -12.14 21.29
N LEU A 623 -28.07 -11.42 20.49
CA LEU A 623 -28.53 -11.03 19.15
C LEU A 623 -28.61 -12.24 18.19
N PRO A 624 -29.78 -12.54 17.57
CA PRO A 624 -30.01 -13.83 16.90
C PRO A 624 -29.33 -13.97 15.53
N LYS A 625 -28.84 -12.87 14.95
CA LYS A 625 -28.10 -12.82 13.69
C LYS A 625 -27.30 -11.51 13.62
N THR A 626 -26.40 -11.39 12.65
CA THR A 626 -25.76 -10.11 12.35
C THR A 626 -26.81 -9.15 11.78
N VAL A 627 -26.88 -7.93 12.32
CA VAL A 627 -27.85 -6.93 11.88
C VAL A 627 -27.20 -5.61 11.56
N ARG A 628 -27.72 -4.96 10.52
CA ARG A 628 -27.43 -3.57 10.22
C ARG A 628 -28.27 -2.69 11.14
N VAL A 629 -27.63 -1.74 11.82
CA VAL A 629 -28.30 -0.72 12.62
C VAL A 629 -27.91 0.66 12.13
N LYS A 630 -28.89 1.57 12.17
CA LYS A 630 -28.63 3.01 12.10
C LYS A 630 -28.42 3.53 13.52
N TYR A 631 -27.46 4.41 13.71
CA TYR A 631 -27.25 5.09 14.99
C TYR A 631 -27.05 6.59 14.79
N THR A 632 -27.50 7.39 15.75
CA THR A 632 -27.46 8.86 15.67
C THR A 632 -27.09 9.49 17.01
N ARG A 633 -26.49 10.69 16.95
CA ARG A 633 -26.13 11.49 18.13
C ARG A 633 -27.33 11.90 18.98
N GLY A 634 -28.55 11.85 18.44
CA GLY A 634 -29.76 12.20 19.19
C GLY A 634 -29.71 13.60 19.78
N ASP A 635 -29.80 13.71 21.11
CA ASP A 635 -29.78 14.97 21.85
C ASP A 635 -28.39 15.36 22.38
N LEU A 636 -27.35 14.56 22.07
CA LEU A 636 -25.98 15.01 22.25
C LEU A 636 -25.82 16.30 21.43
N GLY A 637 -25.23 17.34 22.02
CA GLY A 637 -24.97 18.61 21.34
C GLY A 637 -24.07 18.44 20.10
N PRO A 638 -23.45 19.53 19.60
CA PRO A 638 -22.39 19.38 18.62
C PRO A 638 -21.32 18.41 19.15
N ILE A 639 -21.03 17.35 18.39
CA ILE A 639 -19.99 16.37 18.69
C ILE A 639 -19.10 16.24 17.45
N LYS A 640 -17.84 15.89 17.64
CA LYS A 640 -16.89 15.70 16.54
C LYS A 640 -16.91 14.29 15.98
N LYS A 641 -17.15 13.29 16.83
CA LYS A 641 -17.16 11.88 16.41
C LYS A 641 -18.18 11.10 17.22
N LEU A 642 -18.89 10.18 16.56
CA LEU A 642 -19.82 9.24 17.16
C LEU A 642 -19.32 7.82 16.87
N VAL A 643 -19.27 6.98 17.89
CA VAL A 643 -18.77 5.60 17.80
C VAL A 643 -19.83 4.67 18.36
N ILE A 644 -20.09 3.58 17.64
CA ILE A 644 -20.87 2.45 18.13
C ILE A 644 -19.92 1.28 18.39
N THR A 645 -20.04 0.70 19.58
CA THR A 645 -19.27 -0.45 20.03
C THR A 645 -20.22 -1.55 20.50
N TYR A 646 -19.73 -2.79 20.52
CA TYR A 646 -20.43 -3.95 21.04
C TYR A 646 -19.52 -4.79 21.92
N ASN A 647 -20.11 -5.68 22.71
CA ASN A 647 -19.38 -6.76 23.39
C ASN A 647 -20.05 -8.11 23.08
N LEU A 648 -19.28 -9.19 23.22
CA LEU A 648 -19.76 -10.56 22.96
C LEU A 648 -19.92 -11.38 24.24
N ASP A 649 -19.28 -10.97 25.33
CA ASP A 649 -19.23 -11.72 26.59
C ASP A 649 -20.16 -11.13 27.66
N GLY A 650 -20.96 -10.12 27.32
CA GLY A 650 -21.80 -9.36 28.25
C GLY A 650 -21.01 -8.55 29.29
N SER A 651 -19.67 -8.54 29.23
CA SER A 651 -18.82 -7.82 30.18
C SER A 651 -18.81 -6.32 29.85
N GLN A 652 -18.98 -5.46 30.86
CA GLN A 652 -18.94 -4.00 30.64
C GLN A 652 -17.52 -3.45 30.38
N SER A 653 -16.52 -4.32 30.19
CA SER A 653 -15.10 -3.95 30.10
C SER A 653 -14.45 -4.24 28.75
N LYS A 654 -15.02 -5.12 27.90
CA LYS A 654 -14.44 -5.47 26.60
C LYS A 654 -15.34 -5.03 25.45
N TRP A 655 -15.19 -3.77 25.06
CA TRP A 655 -15.95 -3.17 23.95
C TRP A 655 -15.12 -3.19 22.66
N ILE A 656 -15.74 -3.64 21.58
CA ILE A 656 -15.18 -3.70 20.23
C ILE A 656 -15.88 -2.63 19.39
N VAL A 657 -15.14 -1.80 18.67
CA VAL A 657 -15.71 -0.78 17.78
C VAL A 657 -16.36 -1.48 16.58
N ALA A 658 -17.66 -1.27 16.39
CA ALA A 658 -18.39 -1.73 15.21
C ALA A 658 -18.34 -0.70 14.08
N ALA A 659 -18.51 0.58 14.40
CA ALA A 659 -18.36 1.68 13.45
C ALA A 659 -18.09 2.99 14.16
N SER A 660 -17.62 3.98 13.40
CA SER A 660 -17.50 5.36 13.81
C SER A 660 -17.85 6.28 12.66
N THR A 661 -18.40 7.44 12.97
CA THR A 661 -18.82 8.46 12.00
C THR A 661 -18.49 9.83 12.57
N PHE A 662 -18.11 10.75 11.71
CA PHE A 662 -17.97 12.17 12.06
C PHE A 662 -19.28 12.94 11.83
N GLN A 663 -20.26 12.30 11.19
CA GLN A 663 -21.58 12.86 10.99
C GLN A 663 -22.46 12.70 12.24
N SER A 664 -23.64 13.33 12.23
CA SER A 664 -24.62 13.17 13.31
C SER A 664 -25.29 11.79 13.35
N GLU A 665 -25.03 10.95 12.35
CA GLU A 665 -25.53 9.59 12.24
C GLU A 665 -24.56 8.71 11.45
N GLY A 666 -24.72 7.40 11.57
CA GLY A 666 -23.94 6.41 10.83
C GLY A 666 -24.67 5.06 10.78
N THR A 667 -24.09 4.13 10.04
CA THR A 667 -24.57 2.73 10.03
C THR A 667 -23.48 1.78 10.51
N ALA A 668 -23.91 0.68 11.13
CA ALA A 668 -22.99 -0.33 11.64
C ALA A 668 -23.58 -1.72 11.45
N LEU A 669 -22.71 -2.70 11.26
CA LEU A 669 -23.04 -4.10 11.50
C LEU A 669 -22.74 -4.46 12.94
N LEU A 670 -23.75 -5.01 13.61
CA LEU A 670 -23.59 -5.64 14.92
C LEU A 670 -23.65 -7.15 14.72
N PRO A 671 -22.62 -7.91 15.13
CA PRO A 671 -22.58 -9.34 14.88
C PRO A 671 -23.64 -10.08 15.72
N LYS A 672 -24.08 -11.25 15.22
CA LYS A 672 -24.80 -12.24 16.05
C LYS A 672 -24.06 -12.47 17.37
N GLY A 673 -24.80 -12.71 18.44
CA GLY A 673 -24.22 -12.94 19.76
C GLY A 673 -23.72 -11.68 20.45
N ALA A 674 -23.83 -10.49 19.84
CA ALA A 674 -23.65 -9.24 20.57
C ALA A 674 -24.56 -9.23 21.80
N GLU A 675 -23.96 -9.09 22.98
CA GLU A 675 -24.67 -9.11 24.27
C GLU A 675 -25.07 -7.69 24.68
N GLY A 676 -24.27 -6.70 24.33
CA GLY A 676 -24.45 -5.30 24.65
C GLY A 676 -23.94 -4.38 23.55
N ILE A 677 -24.55 -3.20 23.45
CA ILE A 677 -24.19 -2.14 22.50
C ILE A 677 -23.95 -0.87 23.29
N MET A 678 -22.95 -0.09 22.91
CA MET A 678 -22.65 1.21 23.51
C MET A 678 -22.41 2.25 22.43
N ILE A 679 -23.02 3.43 22.62
CA ILE A 679 -22.71 4.62 21.84
C ILE A 679 -21.79 5.52 22.67
N SER A 680 -20.67 5.89 22.08
CA SER A 680 -19.68 6.81 22.64
C SER A 680 -19.49 7.97 21.66
N PHE A 681 -18.98 9.09 22.15
CA PHE A 681 -18.67 10.24 21.31
C PHE A 681 -17.43 10.96 21.78
N PHE A 682 -16.87 11.75 20.87
CA PHE A 682 -15.76 12.65 21.11
C PHE A 682 -16.19 14.08 20.81
N ASP A 683 -15.94 14.99 21.75
CA ASP A 683 -16.01 16.45 21.54
C ASP A 683 -14.71 17.13 21.99
N LYS A 684 -14.51 17.21 23.31
CA LYS A 684 -13.25 17.65 23.97
C LYS A 684 -12.50 16.51 24.67
N GLY A 685 -12.97 15.28 24.47
CA GLY A 685 -12.57 14.08 25.16
C GLY A 685 -13.58 12.97 24.88
N TRP A 686 -13.18 11.73 25.14
CA TRP A 686 -14.05 10.57 24.96
C TRP A 686 -15.06 10.45 26.11
N ALA A 687 -16.33 10.27 25.75
CA ALA A 687 -17.38 9.99 26.70
C ALA A 687 -18.35 8.95 26.15
N ASN A 688 -18.91 8.14 27.05
CA ASN A 688 -19.97 7.20 26.71
C ASN A 688 -21.31 7.94 26.81
N ALA A 689 -22.11 7.88 25.75
CA ALA A 689 -23.45 8.44 25.77
C ALA A 689 -24.42 7.47 26.45
N CYS A 690 -24.56 6.27 25.91
CA CYS A 690 -25.59 5.33 26.33
C CYS A 690 -25.26 3.87 25.97
N GLN A 691 -26.01 2.94 26.56
CA GLN A 691 -25.88 1.50 26.34
C GLN A 691 -27.24 0.82 26.08
N ILE A 692 -27.21 -0.32 25.40
CA ILE A 692 -28.33 -1.23 25.18
C ILE A 692 -27.87 -2.64 25.59
N ILE A 693 -28.43 -3.14 26.68
CA ILE A 693 -28.20 -4.50 27.19
C ILE A 693 -29.57 -5.07 27.61
N PRO A 694 -29.97 -6.28 27.13
CA PRO A 694 -29.30 -7.04 26.08
C PRO A 694 -29.41 -6.36 24.72
N ALA A 695 -28.47 -6.63 23.80
CA ALA A 695 -28.45 -6.06 22.46
C ALA A 695 -29.75 -6.34 21.68
N THR A 696 -30.42 -7.48 21.93
CA THR A 696 -31.70 -7.87 21.29
C THR A 696 -32.80 -6.83 21.35
N ARG A 697 -32.71 -5.86 22.26
CA ARG A 697 -33.68 -4.77 22.35
C ARG A 697 -33.74 -3.89 21.10
N ILE A 698 -32.70 -3.90 20.25
CA ILE A 698 -32.73 -3.19 18.97
C ILE A 698 -33.66 -3.85 17.95
N CYS A 699 -34.02 -5.12 18.13
CA CYS A 699 -34.83 -5.87 17.20
C CYS A 699 -36.31 -5.47 17.37
N LYS A 700 -37.00 -5.15 16.27
CA LYS A 700 -38.45 -4.87 16.32
C LYS A 700 -39.27 -6.15 16.49
N GLU A 701 -38.69 -7.29 16.11
CA GLU A 701 -39.27 -8.62 16.26
C GLU A 701 -38.23 -9.69 16.64
N SER A 702 -38.70 -10.87 17.06
CA SER A 702 -37.86 -11.97 17.55
C SER A 702 -36.87 -12.52 16.51
N SER A 703 -37.17 -12.41 15.22
CA SER A 703 -36.26 -12.78 14.12
C SER A 703 -35.22 -11.70 13.80
N CYS A 704 -35.35 -10.51 14.39
CA CYS A 704 -34.48 -9.35 14.18
C CYS A 704 -34.26 -9.01 12.70
N ILE A 705 -35.29 -9.19 11.86
CA ILE A 705 -35.22 -8.88 10.41
C ILE A 705 -35.12 -7.36 10.22
N SER A 706 -35.78 -6.61 11.09
CA SER A 706 -35.77 -5.16 11.18
C SER A 706 -35.27 -4.71 12.56
N THR A 707 -34.56 -3.58 12.56
CA THR A 707 -33.95 -2.99 13.75
C THR A 707 -34.46 -1.56 13.94
N HIS A 708 -34.55 -1.13 15.20
CA HIS A 708 -34.73 0.26 15.56
C HIS A 708 -33.46 1.07 15.26
N THR A 709 -33.65 2.35 14.94
CA THR A 709 -32.54 3.32 14.95
C THR A 709 -32.13 3.61 16.40
N ILE A 710 -30.83 3.51 16.68
CA ILE A 710 -30.25 3.78 18.00
C ILE A 710 -29.99 5.28 18.13
N VAL A 711 -30.74 5.93 19.01
CA VAL A 711 -30.61 7.37 19.28
C VAL A 711 -29.84 7.56 20.58
N ALA A 712 -28.67 8.18 20.48
CA ALA A 712 -27.85 8.46 21.65
C ALA A 712 -28.57 9.43 22.60
N ARG A 713 -28.39 9.19 23.90
CA ARG A 713 -28.88 10.03 24.98
C ARG A 713 -27.74 10.24 25.96
N TRP A 714 -27.45 11.50 26.32
CA TRP A 714 -26.37 11.76 27.27
C TRP A 714 -26.63 11.09 28.63
N SER A 715 -25.59 10.48 29.19
CA SER A 715 -25.59 9.96 30.56
C SER A 715 -24.27 10.30 31.22
N SER A 716 -24.32 10.89 32.41
CA SER A 716 -23.12 11.27 33.17
C SER A 716 -22.22 10.10 33.56
N SER A 717 -22.75 8.87 33.57
CA SER A 717 -21.98 7.64 33.85
C SER A 717 -21.75 6.79 32.59
N GLY A 718 -22.29 7.20 31.43
CA GLY A 718 -22.27 6.40 30.21
C GLY A 718 -23.09 5.12 30.25
N LYS A 719 -23.79 4.84 31.36
CA LYS A 719 -24.62 3.63 31.55
C LYS A 719 -26.11 3.90 31.36
N GLY A 720 -26.48 5.09 30.90
CA GLY A 720 -27.86 5.42 30.54
C GLY A 720 -28.36 4.59 29.36
N ARG A 721 -29.68 4.41 29.23
CA ARG A 721 -30.27 3.65 28.11
C ARG A 721 -30.33 4.50 26.85
N CYS A 722 -29.90 3.95 25.71
CA CYS A 722 -30.14 4.59 24.42
C CYS A 722 -31.65 4.62 24.12
N ALA A 723 -32.09 5.63 23.37
CA ALA A 723 -33.44 5.65 22.83
C ALA A 723 -33.48 4.80 21.54
N LEU A 724 -34.60 4.11 21.32
CA LEU A 724 -34.83 3.28 20.14
C LEU A 724 -36.05 3.85 19.43
N VAL A 725 -35.88 4.20 18.15
CA VAL A 725 -36.94 4.80 17.32
C VAL A 725 -37.11 4.00 16.04
N ASP A 726 -38.32 4.05 15.48
CA ASP A 726 -38.66 3.28 14.28
C ASP A 726 -38.08 3.83 12.98
#